data_AF-A0RVB2-F1
#
_entry.id   AF-A0RVB2-F1
#
_cell.length_a   1.000
_cell.length_b   1.000
_cell.length_c   1.000
_cell.angle_alpha   90.00
_cell.angle_beta   90.00
_cell.angle_gamma   90.00
#
_symmetry.space_group_name_H-M   'P 1'
#
loop_
_entity.id
_entity.type
_entity.pdbx_description
1 polymer ?
#
loop_
_entity_poly.entity_id
_entity_poly.type
_entity_poly.pdbx_seq_one_letter_code
_entity_poly.pdbx_strand_id
1 'polypeptide(L)'
;MTAQMGPDELGRANEIVELVLKINRKYPHVFLPGLLEDYIDGIKTSVIRRKYNIRNYEDFSYLTSKLKFVGHRSTGKGTDSRNANLSNDKWEQRYMLIHAQCDRFHLQISGLLNYNILRSFLVHSILEAQFIEYKDAENAVRETYARLGKSVPLLEDDSMRESFEGYIQKDLRTKLNDITSELVKECNVARTGADISVPEEYPNITQTLHGLIGQEKSGITYRRLLTSIWAKFPLLAMVFGLDILNSALDDLEAKDGIVRKRPFSGGSPTSDQLFTHDNYIRMMEKIRTEKVLSGKTAFFGRNITPDQFIMELESLERGDLDDLDDQITRIAGLVLADSASLQSPKEYARGFDFVVDLTEYTFRPEHIEMMKNLDFEATAKIFHCKVMIDEEVTEDVLADLKRAIPAEEQGVVFTCRSVSQEIAELTRQDRIIQVIGEAGIRNWCEITPIIPCRRLSVARIMYGDNSGSTVLVKSLNYESGLAVVEIPDGKEAAFPIGCMKEVDLRLPDGEDYEAANAIYFGLVRTLYSMSEDDFEDGMRTEPVAIHDTFENLQRKIHPELYEGVHPPFNTEKKPPGISYVQFENVYASLGPGMGGPPECTCGKSMNETYYHTLCSHLVSAVIHYCLDGLGWDVIQKRIESTTIQLAGLRSLNMKRSIQAVYDILGEEDREILVEYLQLRAEA
;
A
#
# COMPACT_ATOMS: atom_id res chain seq x y z
N MET A 1 38.09 -35.59 -3.45
CA MET A 1 37.53 -36.79 -2.80
C MET A 1 36.04 -36.56 -2.62
N THR A 2 35.21 -37.16 -3.48
CA THR A 2 33.75 -37.03 -3.47
C THR A 2 33.17 -38.12 -2.57
N ALA A 3 32.88 -37.77 -1.31
CA ALA A 3 31.99 -38.59 -0.48
C ALA A 3 30.61 -38.60 -1.14
N GLN A 4 30.06 -39.78 -1.41
CA GLN A 4 28.67 -39.94 -1.86
C GLN A 4 27.73 -39.44 -0.77
N MET A 5 26.88 -38.47 -1.11
CA MET A 5 25.89 -37.92 -0.20
C MET A 5 24.76 -38.92 0.04
N GLY A 6 24.28 -39.00 1.28
CA GLY A 6 23.05 -39.73 1.59
C GLY A 6 21.82 -39.06 0.93
N PRO A 7 20.71 -39.79 0.71
CA PRO A 7 19.50 -39.26 0.08
C PRO A 7 18.93 -38.01 0.79
N ASP A 8 18.96 -37.98 2.13
CA ASP A 8 18.47 -36.86 2.94
C ASP A 8 19.36 -35.62 2.83
N GLU A 9 20.67 -35.80 2.73
CA GLU A 9 21.62 -34.71 2.51
C GLU A 9 21.48 -34.14 1.10
N LEU A 10 21.21 -35.00 0.11
CA LEU A 10 20.98 -34.60 -1.28
C LEU A 10 19.69 -33.79 -1.40
N GLY A 11 18.62 -34.21 -0.71
CA GLY A 11 17.36 -33.47 -0.64
C GLY A 11 17.53 -32.06 -0.07
N ARG A 12 18.29 -31.93 1.03
CA ARG A 12 18.58 -30.63 1.67
C ARG A 12 19.45 -29.72 0.81
N ALA A 13 20.46 -30.28 0.14
CA ALA A 13 21.31 -29.51 -0.78
C ALA A 13 20.51 -28.98 -1.97
N ASN A 14 19.62 -29.80 -2.55
CA ASN A 14 18.74 -29.37 -3.65
C ASN A 14 17.78 -28.25 -3.21
N GLU A 15 17.18 -28.33 -2.02
CA GLU A 15 16.33 -27.25 -1.47
C GLU A 15 17.07 -25.90 -1.44
N ILE A 16 18.33 -25.89 -0.98
CA ILE A 16 19.09 -24.64 -0.86
C ILE A 16 19.58 -24.14 -2.22
N VAL A 17 19.99 -25.02 -3.14
CA VAL A 17 20.36 -24.61 -4.50
C VAL A 17 19.16 -23.98 -5.22
N GLU A 18 17.98 -24.61 -5.14
CA GLU A 18 16.74 -24.05 -5.69
C GLU A 18 16.39 -22.70 -5.04
N LEU A 19 16.59 -22.58 -3.73
CA LEU A 19 16.39 -21.32 -3.01
C LEU A 19 17.32 -20.22 -3.53
N VAL A 20 18.61 -20.49 -3.68
CA VAL A 20 19.60 -19.54 -4.21
C VAL A 20 19.23 -19.10 -5.63
N LEU A 21 18.90 -20.05 -6.51
CA LEU A 21 18.51 -19.76 -7.90
C LEU A 21 17.22 -18.94 -7.97
N LYS A 22 16.21 -19.31 -7.16
CA LYS A 22 14.93 -18.60 -7.09
C LYS A 22 15.10 -17.17 -6.58
N ILE A 23 15.93 -16.98 -5.56
CA ILE A 23 16.26 -15.66 -5.03
C ILE A 23 17.01 -14.83 -6.09
N ASN A 24 18.09 -15.37 -6.67
CA ASN A 24 18.93 -14.65 -7.63
C ASN A 24 18.21 -14.32 -8.94
N ARG A 25 17.26 -15.16 -9.37
CA ARG A 25 16.41 -14.85 -10.55
C ARG A 25 15.58 -13.59 -10.35
N LYS A 26 15.13 -13.31 -9.12
CA LYS A 26 14.34 -12.12 -8.78
C LYS A 26 15.22 -10.96 -8.31
N TYR A 27 16.30 -11.26 -7.59
CA TYR A 27 17.22 -10.29 -6.99
C TYR A 27 18.67 -10.70 -7.29
N PRO A 28 19.21 -10.34 -8.47
CA PRO A 28 20.50 -10.84 -8.96
C PRO A 28 21.70 -10.43 -8.12
N HIS A 29 21.53 -9.45 -7.23
CA HIS A 29 22.58 -8.94 -6.35
C HIS A 29 22.49 -9.49 -4.92
N VAL A 30 21.54 -10.36 -4.63
CA VAL A 30 21.45 -10.98 -3.31
C VAL A 30 22.50 -12.08 -3.17
N PHE A 31 23.55 -11.76 -2.41
CA PHE A 31 24.51 -12.74 -1.91
C PHE A 31 23.96 -13.40 -0.65
N LEU A 32 23.32 -14.57 -0.82
CA LEU A 32 22.63 -15.27 0.26
C LEU A 32 23.48 -15.50 1.54
N PRO A 33 24.76 -15.89 1.47
CA PRO A 33 25.58 -16.08 2.67
C PRO A 33 25.71 -14.78 3.48
N GLY A 34 26.03 -13.66 2.81
CA GLY A 34 26.12 -12.37 3.48
C GLY A 34 24.76 -11.89 3.99
N LEU A 35 23.69 -12.05 3.20
CA LEU A 35 22.34 -11.66 3.61
C LEU A 35 21.91 -12.40 4.88
N LEU A 36 22.22 -13.69 4.98
CA LEU A 36 21.91 -14.51 6.14
C LEU A 36 22.62 -13.98 7.39
N GLU A 37 23.91 -13.67 7.29
CA GLU A 37 24.68 -13.10 8.40
C GLU A 37 24.13 -11.74 8.83
N ASP A 38 23.97 -10.79 7.91
CA ASP A 38 23.44 -9.46 8.21
C ASP A 38 22.03 -9.54 8.83
N TYR A 39 21.20 -10.50 8.38
CA TYR A 39 19.87 -10.71 8.92
C TYR A 39 19.91 -11.20 10.36
N ILE A 40 20.72 -12.23 10.64
CA ILE A 40 20.86 -12.82 11.98
C ILE A 40 21.54 -11.85 12.95
N ASP A 41 22.48 -11.03 12.47
CA ASP A 41 23.12 -9.97 13.25
C ASP A 41 22.20 -8.79 13.62
N GLY A 42 20.94 -8.83 13.17
CA GLY A 42 19.97 -7.79 13.49
C GLY A 42 20.29 -6.46 12.81
N ILE A 43 21.01 -6.48 11.68
CA ILE A 43 21.27 -5.27 10.88
C ILE A 43 19.93 -4.67 10.42
N LYS A 44 19.82 -3.35 10.52
CA LYS A 44 18.61 -2.61 10.16
C LYS A 44 18.17 -2.95 8.73
N THR A 45 16.88 -3.17 8.53
CA THR A 45 16.30 -3.60 7.24
C THR A 45 16.65 -2.63 6.11
N SER A 46 16.67 -1.32 6.37
CA SER A 46 17.07 -0.30 5.39
C SER A 46 18.51 -0.47 4.90
N VAL A 47 19.43 -0.86 5.78
CA VAL A 47 20.85 -1.09 5.47
C VAL A 47 21.00 -2.36 4.64
N ILE A 48 20.37 -3.47 5.07
CA ILE A 48 20.37 -4.73 4.31
C ILE A 48 19.81 -4.51 2.91
N ARG A 49 18.68 -3.80 2.81
CA ARG A 49 18.04 -3.50 1.53
C ARG A 49 18.95 -2.73 0.59
N ARG A 50 19.65 -1.71 1.09
CA ARG A 50 20.63 -0.96 0.30
C ARG A 50 21.79 -1.87 -0.14
N LYS A 51 22.35 -2.66 0.77
CA LYS A 51 23.51 -3.51 0.50
C LYS A 51 23.24 -4.52 -0.61
N TYR A 52 22.10 -5.21 -0.55
CA TYR A 52 21.75 -6.28 -1.49
C TYR A 52 20.82 -5.85 -2.64
N ASN A 53 20.66 -4.53 -2.85
CA ASN A 53 19.77 -3.96 -3.87
C ASN A 53 18.32 -4.49 -3.79
N ILE A 54 17.80 -4.66 -2.57
CA ILE A 54 16.42 -5.12 -2.30
C ILE A 54 15.47 -3.91 -2.29
N ARG A 55 14.56 -3.91 -3.25
CA ARG A 55 13.85 -2.71 -3.71
C ARG A 55 12.90 -2.13 -2.68
N ASN A 56 12.10 -2.96 -2.01
CA ASN A 56 11.09 -2.53 -1.02
C ASN A 56 11.01 -3.49 0.19
N TYR A 57 10.21 -3.13 1.19
CA TYR A 57 10.02 -3.96 2.39
C TYR A 57 9.27 -5.27 2.10
N GLU A 58 8.35 -5.29 1.14
CA GLU A 58 7.64 -6.51 0.75
C GLU A 58 8.57 -7.51 0.06
N ASP A 59 9.50 -7.05 -0.76
CA ASP A 59 10.55 -7.87 -1.37
C ASP A 59 11.48 -8.43 -0.29
N PHE A 60 11.81 -7.63 0.72
CA PHE A 60 12.54 -8.10 1.89
C PHE A 60 11.72 -9.14 2.68
N SER A 61 10.43 -8.89 2.91
CA SER A 61 9.52 -9.82 3.59
C SER A 61 9.31 -11.11 2.80
N TYR A 62 9.25 -11.02 1.47
CA TYR A 62 9.23 -12.15 0.57
C TYR A 62 10.50 -12.97 0.75
N LEU A 63 11.69 -12.34 0.75
CA LEU A 63 12.96 -13.03 0.98
C LEU A 63 12.97 -13.74 2.34
N THR A 64 12.66 -13.04 3.43
CA THR A 64 12.67 -13.62 4.79
C THR A 64 11.65 -14.75 4.94
N SER A 65 10.47 -14.63 4.31
CA SER A 65 9.48 -15.72 4.24
C SER A 65 10.03 -16.97 3.54
N LYS A 66 10.85 -16.82 2.48
CA LYS A 66 11.50 -17.95 1.80
C LYS A 66 12.64 -18.55 2.61
N LEU A 67 13.32 -17.74 3.43
CA LEU A 67 14.30 -18.24 4.39
C LEU A 67 13.64 -19.03 5.53
N LYS A 68 12.33 -18.84 5.74
CA LYS A 68 11.49 -19.48 6.78
C LYS A 68 11.83 -19.04 8.21
N PHE A 69 12.29 -17.80 8.38
CA PHE A 69 12.42 -17.17 9.69
C PHE A 69 11.07 -16.56 10.08
N VAL A 70 10.27 -17.31 10.85
CA VAL A 70 8.94 -16.87 11.31
C VAL A 70 9.07 -16.33 12.74
N GLY A 71 8.63 -15.09 12.96
CA GLY A 71 8.65 -14.43 14.27
C GLY A 71 9.34 -13.07 14.26
N HIS A 72 9.39 -12.44 15.43
CA HIS A 72 10.02 -11.13 15.61
C HIS A 72 11.56 -11.25 15.55
N ARG A 73 12.19 -10.39 14.74
CA ARG A 73 13.65 -10.28 14.62
C ARG A 73 14.16 -9.19 15.57
N SER A 74 15.05 -9.54 16.48
CA SER A 74 15.79 -8.57 17.29
C SER A 74 16.71 -7.74 16.40
N THR A 75 16.62 -6.41 16.51
CA THR A 75 17.47 -5.45 15.80
C THR A 75 18.27 -4.61 16.79
N GLY A 76 19.55 -4.34 16.51
CA GLY A 76 20.45 -3.74 17.51
C GLY A 76 21.94 -3.98 17.22
N LYS A 77 22.83 -3.65 18.17
CA LYS A 77 24.29 -3.76 17.98
C LYS A 77 24.78 -5.22 18.05
N GLY A 78 25.03 -5.84 16.90
CA GLY A 78 25.92 -6.99 16.73
C GLY A 78 25.57 -8.23 17.57
N THR A 79 26.55 -8.76 18.31
CA THR A 79 26.50 -10.05 19.05
C THR A 79 25.27 -10.24 19.93
N ASP A 80 24.71 -9.17 20.51
CA ASP A 80 23.51 -9.27 21.35
C ASP A 80 22.27 -9.63 20.52
N SER A 81 22.14 -9.06 19.32
CA SER A 81 21.07 -9.38 18.37
C SER A 81 21.20 -10.79 17.81
N ARG A 82 22.43 -11.23 17.46
CA ARG A 82 22.68 -12.61 16.98
C ARG A 82 22.27 -13.63 18.03
N ASN A 83 22.69 -13.44 19.28
CA ASN A 83 22.34 -14.34 20.37
C ASN A 83 20.82 -14.36 20.61
N ALA A 84 20.16 -13.20 20.59
CA ALA A 84 18.70 -13.12 20.72
C ALA A 84 17.98 -13.84 19.57
N ASN A 85 18.40 -13.62 18.32
CA ASN A 85 17.79 -14.22 17.13
C ASN A 85 18.01 -15.74 17.06
N LEU A 86 19.18 -16.22 17.48
CA LEU A 86 19.52 -17.65 17.51
C LEU A 86 19.06 -18.35 18.80
N SER A 87 18.52 -17.64 19.79
CA SER A 87 17.92 -18.26 20.98
C SER A 87 16.65 -19.07 20.68
N ASN A 88 16.08 -18.89 19.49
CA ASN A 88 14.96 -19.68 18.99
C ASN A 88 15.48 -20.93 18.25
N ASP A 89 15.26 -22.11 18.81
CA ASP A 89 15.71 -23.40 18.27
C ASP A 89 15.36 -23.60 16.78
N LYS A 90 14.19 -23.11 16.34
CA LYS A 90 13.77 -23.22 14.92
C LYS A 90 14.62 -22.32 14.02
N TRP A 91 14.95 -21.13 14.50
CA TRP A 91 15.82 -20.20 13.77
C TRP A 91 17.25 -20.72 13.74
N GLU A 92 17.78 -21.22 14.85
CA GLU A 92 19.12 -21.79 14.92
C GLU A 92 19.28 -22.97 13.96
N GLN A 93 18.36 -23.94 14.00
CA GLN A 93 18.39 -25.08 13.10
C GLN A 93 18.32 -24.67 11.63
N ARG A 94 17.45 -23.69 11.31
CA ARG A 94 17.32 -23.20 9.93
C ARG A 94 18.56 -22.42 9.49
N TYR A 95 19.12 -21.59 10.36
CA TYR A 95 20.36 -20.87 10.13
C TYR A 95 21.52 -21.84 9.84
N MET A 96 21.75 -22.82 10.72
CA MET A 96 22.83 -23.80 10.53
C MET A 96 22.68 -24.60 9.24
N LEU A 97 21.45 -24.98 8.87
CA LEU A 97 21.17 -25.67 7.61
C LEU A 97 21.56 -24.80 6.41
N ILE A 98 21.08 -23.56 6.34
CA ILE A 98 21.37 -22.68 5.21
C ILE A 98 22.86 -22.35 5.16
N HIS A 99 23.46 -22.00 6.30
CA HIS A 99 24.89 -21.66 6.42
C HIS A 99 25.78 -22.81 5.93
N ALA A 100 25.57 -24.04 6.42
CA ALA A 100 26.39 -25.19 6.02
C ALA A 100 26.29 -25.49 4.51
N GLN A 101 25.11 -25.30 3.90
CA GLN A 101 24.97 -25.45 2.45
C GLN A 101 25.60 -24.27 1.69
N CYS A 102 25.48 -23.05 2.19
CA CYS A 102 26.14 -21.88 1.64
C CYS A 102 27.67 -22.04 1.64
N ASP A 103 28.26 -22.54 2.71
CA ASP A 103 29.70 -22.85 2.78
C ASP A 103 30.09 -23.91 1.76
N ARG A 104 29.30 -24.98 1.66
CA ARG A 104 29.54 -26.08 0.73
C ARG A 104 29.53 -25.63 -0.73
N PHE A 105 28.62 -24.74 -1.09
CA PHE A 105 28.46 -24.22 -2.45
C PHE A 105 29.02 -22.81 -2.62
N HIS A 106 29.92 -22.38 -1.72
CA HIS A 106 30.40 -21.00 -1.66
C HIS A 106 30.98 -20.52 -2.99
N LEU A 107 31.80 -21.34 -3.66
CA LEU A 107 32.40 -21.00 -4.96
C LEU A 107 31.34 -20.76 -6.04
N GLN A 108 30.30 -21.59 -6.10
CA GLN A 108 29.22 -21.47 -7.07
C GLN A 108 28.35 -20.24 -6.79
N ILE A 109 28.03 -19.98 -5.52
CA ILE A 109 27.23 -18.82 -5.10
C ILE A 109 27.99 -17.52 -5.36
N SER A 110 29.28 -17.46 -5.00
CA SER A 110 30.15 -16.32 -5.27
C SER A 110 30.37 -16.11 -6.77
N GLY A 111 30.52 -17.19 -7.54
CA GLY A 111 30.60 -17.14 -9.00
C GLY A 111 29.33 -16.56 -9.64
N LEU A 112 28.14 -16.98 -9.18
CA LEU A 112 26.86 -16.45 -9.63
C LEU A 112 26.71 -14.96 -9.33
N LEU A 113 27.12 -14.53 -8.12
CA LEU A 113 27.10 -13.11 -7.77
C LEU A 113 28.05 -12.31 -8.67
N ASN A 114 29.30 -12.77 -8.83
CA ASN A 114 30.29 -12.09 -9.67
C ASN A 114 29.83 -11.99 -11.13
N TYR A 115 29.17 -13.03 -11.65
CA TYR A 115 28.53 -13.01 -12.95
C TYR A 115 27.46 -11.91 -13.03
N ASN A 116 26.58 -11.82 -12.02
CA ASN A 116 25.54 -10.79 -11.98
C ASN A 116 26.10 -9.37 -11.84
N ILE A 117 27.16 -9.18 -11.06
CA ILE A 117 27.87 -7.89 -10.94
C ILE A 117 28.50 -7.51 -12.29
N LEU A 118 29.19 -8.43 -12.95
CA LEU A 118 29.77 -8.22 -14.28
C LEU A 118 28.70 -7.84 -15.29
N ARG A 119 27.57 -8.55 -15.29
CA ARG A 119 26.41 -8.26 -16.14
C ARG A 119 25.90 -6.85 -15.89
N SER A 120 25.76 -6.42 -14.64
CA SER A 120 25.35 -5.04 -14.33
C SER A 120 26.30 -4.00 -14.91
N PHE A 121 27.62 -4.19 -14.79
CA PHE A 121 28.58 -3.24 -15.37
C PHE A 121 28.50 -3.20 -16.89
N LEU A 122 28.36 -4.34 -17.57
CA LEU A 122 28.16 -4.36 -19.02
C LEU A 122 26.88 -3.62 -19.42
N VAL A 123 25.77 -3.88 -18.73
CA VAL A 123 24.51 -3.18 -18.99
C VAL A 123 24.66 -1.67 -18.79
N HIS A 124 25.38 -1.22 -17.76
CA HIS A 124 25.69 0.19 -17.57
C HIS A 124 26.45 0.79 -18.74
N SER A 125 27.55 0.14 -19.15
CA SER A 125 28.35 0.63 -20.27
C SER A 125 27.48 0.76 -21.53
N ILE A 126 26.65 -0.25 -21.81
CA ILE A 126 25.74 -0.27 -22.95
C ILE A 126 24.71 0.87 -22.88
N LEU A 127 24.11 1.12 -21.71
CA LEU A 127 23.11 2.18 -21.51
C LEU A 127 23.69 3.58 -21.61
N GLU A 128 24.94 3.80 -21.18
CA GLU A 128 25.60 5.10 -21.27
C GLU A 128 26.07 5.40 -22.68
N ALA A 129 26.71 4.43 -23.34
CA ALA A 129 27.26 4.61 -24.67
C ALA A 129 26.19 4.49 -25.77
N GLN A 130 25.01 3.92 -25.45
CA GLN A 130 23.94 3.49 -26.38
C GLN A 130 24.35 2.40 -27.37
N PHE A 131 25.66 2.29 -27.60
CA PHE A 131 26.32 1.44 -28.56
C PHE A 131 27.72 1.13 -28.05
N ILE A 132 28.10 -0.15 -28.08
CA ILE A 132 29.45 -0.62 -27.79
C ILE A 132 29.87 -1.58 -28.89
N GLU A 133 31.01 -1.32 -29.50
CA GLU A 133 31.67 -2.34 -30.32
C GLU A 133 32.13 -3.48 -29.39
N TYR A 134 31.76 -4.72 -29.71
CA TYR A 134 32.05 -5.91 -28.90
C TYR A 134 33.55 -6.08 -28.62
N LYS A 135 34.42 -5.62 -29.52
CA LYS A 135 35.88 -5.65 -29.33
C LYS A 135 36.35 -4.74 -28.17
N ASP A 136 35.57 -3.71 -27.85
CA ASP A 136 35.85 -2.71 -26.82
C ASP A 136 35.06 -2.96 -25.52
N ALA A 137 34.19 -3.98 -25.50
CA ALA A 137 33.36 -4.32 -24.33
C ALA A 137 34.18 -4.59 -23.06
N GLU A 138 35.36 -5.20 -23.17
CA GLU A 138 36.25 -5.40 -22.02
C GLU A 138 36.73 -4.07 -21.43
N ASN A 139 37.12 -3.12 -22.28
CA ASN A 139 37.58 -1.81 -21.85
C ASN A 139 36.43 -1.02 -21.23
N ALA A 140 35.27 -1.01 -21.90
CA ALA A 140 34.08 -0.32 -21.43
C ALA A 140 33.65 -0.79 -20.02
N VAL A 141 33.61 -2.11 -19.80
CA VAL A 141 33.30 -2.68 -18.47
C VAL A 141 34.35 -2.31 -17.43
N ARG A 142 35.64 -2.32 -17.78
CA ARG A 142 36.72 -1.93 -16.86
C ARG A 142 36.65 -0.44 -16.49
N GLU A 143 36.36 0.43 -17.44
CA GLU A 143 36.16 1.86 -17.21
C GLU A 143 34.93 2.11 -16.33
N THR A 144 33.80 1.45 -16.62
CA THR A 144 32.59 1.53 -15.80
C THR A 144 32.87 1.00 -14.39
N TYR A 145 33.56 -0.12 -14.22
CA TYR A 145 33.97 -0.63 -12.90
C TYR A 145 34.87 0.35 -12.15
N ALA A 146 35.88 0.93 -12.81
CA ALA A 146 36.80 1.88 -12.18
C ALA A 146 36.06 3.13 -11.66
N ARG A 147 35.03 3.59 -12.38
CA ARG A 147 34.21 4.76 -11.99
C ARG A 147 33.15 4.42 -10.94
N LEU A 148 32.44 3.30 -11.09
CA LEU A 148 31.22 2.99 -10.32
C LEU A 148 31.42 1.93 -9.24
N GLY A 149 32.52 1.17 -9.26
CA GLY A 149 32.74 0.03 -8.37
C GLY A 149 32.69 0.40 -6.88
N LYS A 150 33.17 1.61 -6.53
CA LYS A 150 33.10 2.13 -5.15
C LYS A 150 31.69 2.49 -4.69
N SER A 151 30.77 2.71 -5.63
CA SER A 151 29.37 3.04 -5.34
C SER A 151 28.49 1.79 -5.25
N VAL A 152 29.05 0.59 -5.44
CA VAL A 152 28.34 -0.69 -5.29
C VAL A 152 28.55 -1.18 -3.86
N PRO A 153 27.52 -1.19 -2.98
CA PRO A 153 27.69 -1.52 -1.56
C PRO A 153 28.28 -2.90 -1.30
N LEU A 154 28.02 -3.90 -2.16
CA LEU A 154 28.61 -5.23 -2.03
C LEU A 154 30.12 -5.25 -2.23
N LEU A 155 30.65 -4.30 -3.01
CA LEU A 155 32.08 -4.17 -3.28
C LEU A 155 32.78 -3.25 -2.27
N GLU A 156 32.07 -2.74 -1.27
CA GLU A 156 32.69 -2.11 -0.09
C GLU A 156 33.39 -3.16 0.79
N ASP A 157 32.89 -4.39 0.81
CA ASP A 157 33.54 -5.54 1.44
C ASP A 157 34.77 -5.98 0.63
N ASP A 158 35.94 -5.99 1.28
CA ASP A 158 37.21 -6.29 0.62
C ASP A 158 37.26 -7.73 0.07
N SER A 159 36.67 -8.70 0.78
CA SER A 159 36.61 -10.10 0.29
C SER A 159 35.77 -10.21 -0.97
N MET A 160 34.65 -9.49 -1.04
CA MET A 160 33.78 -9.47 -2.21
C MET A 160 34.45 -8.74 -3.38
N ARG A 161 35.14 -7.62 -3.11
CA ARG A 161 35.89 -6.87 -4.11
C ARG A 161 37.01 -7.72 -4.72
N GLU A 162 37.84 -8.35 -3.89
CA GLU A 162 38.92 -9.23 -4.35
C GLU A 162 38.39 -10.43 -5.16
N SER A 163 37.28 -11.03 -4.72
CA SER A 163 36.59 -12.11 -5.45
C SER A 163 36.16 -11.65 -6.85
N PHE A 164 35.55 -10.47 -6.95
CA PHE A 164 35.11 -9.91 -8.22
C PHE A 164 36.30 -9.52 -9.13
N GLU A 165 37.34 -8.88 -8.58
CA GLU A 165 38.54 -8.51 -9.32
C GLU A 165 39.26 -9.74 -9.89
N GLY A 166 39.40 -10.79 -9.09
CA GLY A 166 39.93 -12.08 -9.56
C GLY A 166 39.04 -12.71 -10.64
N TYR A 167 37.72 -12.54 -10.55
CA TYR A 167 36.78 -13.04 -11.54
C TYR A 167 36.91 -12.34 -12.89
N ILE A 168 37.12 -11.03 -12.94
CA ILE A 168 37.25 -10.26 -14.20
C ILE A 168 38.66 -10.28 -14.81
N GLN A 169 39.65 -10.87 -14.14
CA GLN A 169 41.01 -11.05 -14.68
C GLN A 169 41.13 -12.27 -15.62
N LYS A 170 40.23 -13.25 -15.52
CA LYS A 170 40.28 -14.51 -16.28
C LYS A 170 39.11 -14.62 -17.24
N ASP A 171 39.36 -14.99 -18.50
CA ASP A 171 38.32 -15.30 -19.49
C ASP A 171 37.21 -14.24 -19.64
N LEU A 172 37.55 -12.96 -19.44
CA LEU A 172 36.57 -11.86 -19.42
C LEU A 172 35.78 -11.81 -20.73
N ARG A 173 36.46 -11.90 -21.87
CA ARG A 173 35.83 -11.94 -23.19
C ARG A 173 34.77 -13.04 -23.33
N THR A 174 35.08 -14.25 -22.87
CA THR A 174 34.15 -15.38 -22.93
C THR A 174 32.94 -15.11 -22.05
N LYS A 175 33.15 -14.63 -20.82
CA LYS A 175 32.06 -14.26 -19.90
C LYS A 175 31.17 -13.16 -20.47
N LEU A 176 31.77 -12.14 -21.09
CA LEU A 176 31.03 -11.07 -21.76
C LEU A 176 30.24 -11.60 -22.97
N ASN A 177 30.80 -12.53 -23.74
CA ASN A 177 30.06 -13.21 -24.82
C ASN A 177 28.81 -13.93 -24.32
N ASP A 178 28.94 -14.67 -23.22
CA ASP A 178 27.83 -15.41 -22.61
C ASP A 178 26.76 -14.43 -22.14
N ILE A 179 27.15 -13.39 -21.40
CA ILE A 179 26.24 -12.34 -20.94
C ILE A 179 25.56 -11.65 -22.12
N THR A 180 26.29 -11.21 -23.15
CA THR A 180 25.70 -10.55 -24.32
C THR A 180 24.68 -11.45 -25.00
N SER A 181 24.97 -12.75 -25.12
CA SER A 181 24.06 -13.70 -25.76
C SER A 181 22.76 -13.86 -24.94
N GLU A 182 22.85 -13.84 -23.61
CA GLU A 182 21.67 -13.80 -22.73
C GLU A 182 20.89 -12.49 -22.89
N LEU A 183 21.57 -11.33 -22.90
CA LEU A 183 20.91 -10.03 -23.04
C LEU A 183 20.19 -9.88 -24.38
N VAL A 184 20.73 -10.44 -25.47
CA VAL A 184 20.06 -10.48 -26.78
C VAL A 184 18.79 -11.30 -26.71
N LYS A 185 18.83 -12.46 -26.02
CA LYS A 185 17.69 -13.38 -25.92
C LYS A 185 16.60 -12.87 -24.96
N GLU A 186 16.98 -12.26 -23.85
CA GLU A 186 16.09 -11.98 -22.73
C GLU A 186 15.70 -10.50 -22.60
N CYS A 187 16.42 -9.57 -23.24
CA CYS A 187 16.28 -8.12 -23.02
C CYS A 187 16.23 -7.27 -24.30
N ASN A 188 16.04 -7.91 -25.46
CA ASN A 188 15.97 -7.22 -26.77
C ASN A 188 17.19 -6.34 -27.09
N VAL A 189 18.37 -6.68 -26.57
CA VAL A 189 19.63 -6.06 -27.01
C VAL A 189 19.90 -6.48 -28.44
N ALA A 190 20.18 -5.52 -29.32
CA ALA A 190 20.52 -5.82 -30.70
C ALA A 190 22.01 -6.18 -30.80
N ARG A 191 22.29 -7.24 -31.57
CA ARG A 191 23.65 -7.61 -31.96
C ARG A 191 23.76 -7.56 -33.48
N THR A 192 24.39 -6.50 -34.00
CA THR A 192 24.57 -6.32 -35.44
C THR A 192 26.04 -6.53 -35.77
N GLY A 193 26.40 -7.74 -36.20
CA GLY A 193 27.79 -8.09 -36.46
C GLY A 193 28.64 -8.05 -35.17
N ALA A 194 29.55 -7.06 -35.10
CA ALA A 194 30.43 -6.86 -33.96
C ALA A 194 29.84 -5.89 -32.91
N ASP A 195 28.65 -5.36 -33.11
CA ASP A 195 28.13 -4.28 -32.28
C ASP A 195 27.06 -4.75 -31.29
N ILE A 196 27.06 -4.17 -30.09
CA ILE A 196 26.03 -4.34 -29.06
C ILE A 196 25.32 -3.00 -28.89
N SER A 197 24.02 -2.96 -29.09
CA SER A 197 23.25 -1.72 -28.91
C SER A 197 21.91 -1.96 -28.21
N VAL A 198 21.40 -0.91 -27.55
CA VAL A 198 20.06 -0.93 -26.97
C VAL A 198 19.01 -0.44 -27.98
N PRO A 199 17.74 -0.81 -27.80
CA PRO A 199 16.63 -0.18 -28.51
C PRO A 199 16.65 1.36 -28.36
N GLU A 200 16.21 2.08 -29.40
CA GLU A 200 16.12 3.55 -29.45
C GLU A 200 15.28 4.19 -28.31
N GLU A 201 14.50 3.38 -27.61
CA GLU A 201 13.62 3.80 -26.52
C GLU A 201 14.37 4.07 -25.20
N TYR A 202 15.52 3.43 -24.96
CA TYR A 202 16.33 3.59 -23.75
C TYR A 202 16.92 5.01 -23.54
N PRO A 203 17.45 5.70 -24.57
CA PRO A 203 17.86 7.10 -24.46
C PRO A 203 16.76 8.04 -23.94
N ASN A 204 15.49 7.70 -24.17
CA ASN A 204 14.33 8.52 -23.82
C ASN A 204 13.69 8.12 -22.48
N ILE A 205 14.47 7.57 -21.55
CA ILE A 205 13.95 7.11 -20.24
C ILE A 205 13.21 8.22 -19.48
N THR A 206 13.73 9.45 -19.51
CA THR A 206 13.11 10.62 -18.88
C THR A 206 11.73 10.93 -19.49
N GLN A 207 11.63 10.93 -20.83
CA GLN A 207 10.36 11.14 -21.53
C GLN A 207 9.39 9.99 -21.25
N THR A 208 9.90 8.76 -21.16
CA THR A 208 9.06 7.60 -20.84
C THR A 208 8.55 7.64 -19.41
N LEU A 209 9.38 8.01 -18.44
CA LEU A 209 8.97 8.23 -17.05
C LEU A 209 7.87 9.29 -16.99
N HIS A 210 8.08 10.45 -17.62
CA HIS A 210 7.07 11.51 -17.68
C HIS A 210 5.77 11.03 -18.35
N GLY A 211 5.86 10.25 -19.44
CA GLY A 211 4.70 9.66 -20.11
C GLY A 211 3.93 8.67 -19.24
N LEU A 212 4.61 7.77 -18.53
CA LEU A 212 3.99 6.81 -17.61
C LEU A 212 3.34 7.50 -16.42
N ILE A 213 3.97 8.53 -15.86
CA ILE A 213 3.39 9.34 -14.79
C ILE A 213 2.16 10.10 -15.32
N GLY A 214 2.22 10.63 -16.55
CA GLY A 214 1.13 11.39 -17.16
C GLY A 214 -0.13 10.57 -17.47
N GLN A 215 0.02 9.26 -17.69
CA GLN A 215 -1.11 8.34 -17.89
C GLN A 215 -1.98 8.17 -16.63
N GLU A 216 -1.40 8.40 -15.45
CA GLU A 216 -2.07 8.19 -14.16
C GLU A 216 -2.56 9.55 -13.61
N LYS A 217 -3.83 9.89 -13.87
CA LYS A 217 -4.42 11.18 -13.47
C LYS A 217 -4.35 11.45 -11.96
N SER A 218 -4.45 10.41 -11.15
CA SER A 218 -4.39 10.46 -9.68
C SER A 218 -2.98 10.23 -9.13
N GLY A 219 -1.96 10.33 -9.97
CA GLY A 219 -0.58 10.06 -9.60
C GLY A 219 -0.25 8.56 -9.55
N ILE A 220 1.05 8.27 -9.55
CA ILE A 220 1.59 6.92 -9.53
C ILE A 220 2.57 6.79 -8.36
N THR A 221 2.52 5.66 -7.65
CA THR A 221 3.55 5.35 -6.65
C THR A 221 4.85 4.98 -7.34
N TYR A 222 6.00 5.34 -6.76
CA TYR A 222 7.31 4.96 -7.32
C TYR A 222 7.42 3.45 -7.54
N ARG A 223 6.85 2.63 -6.65
CA ARG A 223 6.79 1.18 -6.81
C ARG A 223 6.04 0.75 -8.09
N ARG A 224 4.87 1.32 -8.36
CA ARG A 224 4.14 1.06 -9.61
C ARG A 224 4.93 1.54 -10.82
N LEU A 225 5.53 2.72 -10.74
CA LEU A 225 6.36 3.25 -11.81
C LEU A 225 7.53 2.33 -12.12
N LEU A 226 8.24 1.83 -11.11
CA LEU A 226 9.31 0.84 -11.27
C LEU A 226 8.83 -0.43 -11.96
N THR A 227 7.67 -0.96 -11.54
CA THR A 227 7.09 -2.16 -12.14
C THR A 227 6.80 -1.96 -13.62
N SER A 228 6.19 -0.82 -13.97
CA SER A 228 5.92 -0.45 -15.37
C SER A 228 7.20 -0.22 -16.17
N ILE A 229 8.19 0.45 -15.58
CA ILE A 229 9.48 0.72 -16.21
C ILE A 229 10.25 -0.56 -16.47
N TRP A 230 10.30 -1.51 -15.53
CA TRP A 230 11.03 -2.76 -15.73
C TRP A 230 10.32 -3.73 -16.68
N ALA A 231 9.00 -3.69 -16.74
CA ALA A 231 8.25 -4.42 -17.76
C ALA A 231 8.59 -3.90 -19.18
N LYS A 232 8.80 -2.58 -19.32
CA LYS A 232 9.15 -1.94 -20.60
C LYS A 232 10.65 -1.96 -20.91
N PHE A 233 11.49 -1.85 -19.89
CA PHE A 233 12.95 -1.75 -19.98
C PHE A 233 13.63 -2.75 -19.05
N PRO A 234 13.65 -4.06 -19.40
CA PRO A 234 14.20 -5.11 -18.55
C PRO A 234 15.67 -4.91 -18.15
N LEU A 235 16.47 -4.22 -18.98
CA LEU A 235 17.87 -3.93 -18.66
C LEU A 235 18.02 -3.07 -17.39
N LEU A 236 17.09 -2.15 -17.13
CA LEU A 236 17.12 -1.29 -15.94
C LEU A 236 16.88 -2.08 -14.65
N ALA A 237 16.26 -3.27 -14.73
CA ALA A 237 16.09 -4.14 -13.57
C ALA A 237 17.40 -4.83 -13.15
N MET A 238 18.39 -4.88 -14.05
CA MET A 238 19.69 -5.55 -13.85
C MET A 238 20.78 -4.61 -13.35
N VAL A 239 20.52 -3.31 -13.38
CA VAL A 239 21.42 -2.25 -12.91
C VAL A 239 21.45 -2.22 -11.37
N PHE A 240 22.63 -2.06 -10.77
CA PHE A 240 22.75 -1.80 -9.32
C PHE A 240 22.07 -0.48 -8.97
N GLY A 241 21.69 -0.28 -7.70
CA GLY A 241 21.13 0.96 -7.12
C GLY A 241 21.99 2.22 -7.28
N LEU A 242 22.35 2.51 -8.51
CA LEU A 242 22.90 3.71 -9.05
C LEU A 242 21.67 4.46 -9.54
N ASP A 243 21.46 5.62 -8.96
CA ASP A 243 20.22 6.39 -8.99
C ASP A 243 19.73 6.82 -10.39
N ILE A 244 20.05 6.16 -11.51
CA ILE A 244 19.62 6.55 -12.88
C ILE A 244 18.13 6.93 -12.93
N LEU A 245 17.26 6.14 -12.30
CA LEU A 245 15.83 6.44 -12.22
C LEU A 245 15.54 7.60 -11.26
N ASN A 246 16.18 7.66 -10.09
CA ASN A 246 16.00 8.77 -9.14
C ASN A 246 16.54 10.08 -9.71
N SER A 247 17.74 10.10 -10.30
CA SER A 247 18.33 11.21 -11.03
C SER A 247 17.46 11.65 -12.19
N ALA A 248 16.90 10.72 -12.98
CA ALA A 248 15.96 11.10 -14.04
C ALA A 248 14.66 11.73 -13.48
N LEU A 249 14.18 11.27 -12.32
CA LEU A 249 13.03 11.89 -11.63
C LEU A 249 13.40 13.23 -11.00
N ASP A 250 14.58 13.36 -10.41
CA ASP A 250 15.08 14.62 -9.83
C ASP A 250 15.29 15.66 -10.93
N ASP A 251 15.79 15.25 -12.11
CA ASP A 251 15.87 16.09 -13.30
C ASP A 251 14.49 16.54 -13.82
N LEU A 252 13.49 15.67 -13.75
CA LEU A 252 12.10 16.01 -14.12
C LEU A 252 11.48 16.97 -13.10
N GLU A 253 11.72 16.75 -11.81
CA GLU A 253 11.22 17.61 -10.73
C GLU A 253 11.87 18.99 -10.80
N ALA A 254 13.19 19.06 -11.02
CA ALA A 254 13.93 20.32 -11.16
C ALA A 254 13.54 21.15 -12.39
N LYS A 255 12.92 20.51 -13.40
CA LYS A 255 12.39 21.17 -14.61
C LYS A 255 10.88 21.40 -14.57
N ASP A 256 10.25 21.26 -13.39
CA ASP A 256 8.81 21.37 -13.18
C ASP A 256 7.97 20.41 -14.04
N GLY A 257 8.56 19.33 -14.57
CA GLY A 257 7.84 18.32 -15.35
C GLY A 257 6.99 17.42 -14.46
N ILE A 258 7.41 17.20 -13.22
CA ILE A 258 6.69 16.38 -12.24
C ILE A 258 6.65 17.06 -10.86
N VAL A 259 5.69 16.62 -10.06
CA VAL A 259 5.61 16.89 -8.62
C VAL A 259 5.87 15.57 -7.90
N ARG A 260 6.91 15.53 -7.05
CA ARG A 260 7.30 14.35 -6.26
C ARG A 260 7.02 14.60 -4.78
N LYS A 261 6.02 13.90 -4.24
CA LYS A 261 5.66 13.95 -2.81
C LYS A 261 6.33 12.77 -2.11
N ARG A 262 7.29 13.09 -1.24
CA ARG A 262 8.11 12.15 -0.47
C ARG A 262 7.55 12.02 0.96
N PRO A 263 7.52 10.84 1.59
CA PRO A 263 7.32 10.70 3.03
C PRO A 263 8.60 11.05 3.82
N PHE A 264 8.48 11.66 5.00
CA PHE A 264 9.62 12.19 5.75
C PHE A 264 10.47 11.22 6.54
N SER A 265 9.98 10.03 6.89
CA SER A 265 10.75 9.06 7.70
C SER A 265 12.04 8.54 7.03
N GLY A 266 12.50 9.17 5.95
CA GLY A 266 13.69 8.80 5.19
C GLY A 266 13.56 7.41 4.57
N GLY A 267 12.31 6.92 4.52
CA GLY A 267 11.94 5.67 3.91
C GLY A 267 12.38 5.65 2.44
N SER A 268 12.60 4.44 1.95
CA SER A 268 12.94 4.20 0.54
C SER A 268 12.01 4.99 -0.41
N PRO A 269 12.53 5.45 -1.57
CA PRO A 269 11.74 6.15 -2.60
C PRO A 269 10.46 5.42 -3.04
N THR A 270 10.31 4.15 -2.68
CA THR A 270 9.17 3.28 -2.98
C THR A 270 7.81 3.85 -2.62
N SER A 271 7.75 4.72 -1.61
CA SER A 271 6.53 5.34 -1.13
C SER A 271 6.31 6.74 -1.70
N ASP A 272 7.19 7.21 -2.59
CA ASP A 272 7.00 8.49 -3.26
C ASP A 272 5.77 8.43 -4.16
N GLN A 273 5.02 9.53 -4.15
CA GLN A 273 3.91 9.75 -5.05
C GLN A 273 4.34 10.75 -6.12
N LEU A 274 4.17 10.35 -7.37
CA LEU A 274 4.64 11.09 -8.54
C LEU A 274 3.45 11.52 -9.38
N PHE A 275 3.43 12.79 -9.75
CA PHE A 275 2.41 13.39 -10.61
C PHE A 275 3.10 14.18 -11.71
N THR A 276 2.49 14.30 -12.89
CA THR A 276 2.84 15.43 -13.75
C THR A 276 2.31 16.69 -13.11
N HIS A 277 2.96 17.83 -13.37
CA HIS A 277 2.55 19.11 -12.82
C HIS A 277 1.07 19.42 -13.13
N ASP A 278 0.65 19.21 -14.38
CA ASP A 278 -0.73 19.42 -14.84
C ASP A 278 -1.74 18.50 -14.13
N ASN A 279 -1.39 17.23 -13.88
CA ASN A 279 -2.30 16.31 -13.19
C ASN A 279 -2.47 16.73 -11.73
N TYR A 280 -1.37 17.12 -11.07
CA TYR A 280 -1.42 17.57 -9.68
C TYR A 280 -2.26 18.84 -9.52
N ILE A 281 -2.03 19.87 -10.36
CA ILE A 281 -2.81 21.11 -10.32
C ILE A 281 -4.29 20.81 -10.57
N ARG A 282 -4.61 20.06 -11.63
CA ARG A 282 -6.01 19.73 -11.97
C ARG A 282 -6.71 19.00 -10.83
N MET A 283 -6.04 18.03 -10.20
CA MET A 283 -6.58 17.31 -9.06
C MET A 283 -6.90 18.26 -7.90
N MET A 284 -5.94 19.11 -7.52
CA MET A 284 -6.10 20.03 -6.40
C MET A 284 -7.14 21.13 -6.67
N GLU A 285 -7.17 21.70 -7.88
CA GLU A 285 -8.15 22.71 -8.28
C GLU A 285 -9.57 22.16 -8.35
N LYS A 286 -9.74 20.93 -8.86
CA LYS A 286 -11.05 20.28 -8.92
C LYS A 286 -11.60 20.06 -7.51
N ILE A 287 -10.77 19.51 -6.63
CA ILE A 287 -11.12 19.30 -5.21
C ILE A 287 -11.46 20.63 -4.54
N ARG A 288 -10.67 21.68 -4.78
CA ARG A 288 -10.95 23.02 -4.25
C ARG A 288 -12.28 23.58 -4.76
N THR A 289 -12.56 23.42 -6.05
CA THR A 289 -13.80 23.92 -6.68
C THR A 289 -15.03 23.17 -6.17
N GLU A 290 -14.97 21.84 -6.05
CA GLU A 290 -16.05 21.03 -5.49
C GLU A 290 -16.30 21.32 -4.00
N LYS A 291 -15.24 21.56 -3.22
CA LYS A 291 -15.36 22.07 -1.83
C LYS A 291 -16.11 23.39 -1.76
N VAL A 292 -15.82 24.34 -2.68
CA VAL A 292 -16.51 25.64 -2.73
C VAL A 292 -17.97 25.50 -3.19
N LEU A 293 -18.23 24.74 -4.27
CA LEU A 293 -19.56 24.59 -4.87
C LEU A 293 -20.55 23.83 -3.98
N SER A 294 -20.08 22.84 -3.22
CA SER A 294 -20.93 22.05 -2.33
C SER A 294 -21.41 22.82 -1.09
N GLY A 295 -20.88 24.03 -0.85
CA GLY A 295 -21.13 24.80 0.38
C GLY A 295 -20.66 24.09 1.66
N LYS A 296 -20.04 22.92 1.50
CA LYS A 296 -19.49 22.05 2.53
C LYS A 296 -18.00 22.02 2.32
N THR A 297 -17.30 22.80 3.13
CA THR A 297 -15.89 22.63 3.44
C THR A 297 -15.67 21.33 4.24
N ALA A 298 -16.37 20.24 3.91
CA ALA A 298 -16.38 19.04 4.70
C ALA A 298 -15.08 18.29 4.45
N PHE A 299 -14.19 18.36 5.44
CA PHE A 299 -13.26 17.28 5.68
C PHE A 299 -14.05 15.98 5.81
N PHE A 300 -13.71 14.99 4.99
CA PHE A 300 -14.23 13.63 5.14
C PHE A 300 -13.21 12.79 5.88
N GLY A 301 -13.72 11.81 6.61
CA GLY A 301 -12.93 10.89 7.39
C GLY A 301 -13.83 9.88 8.07
N ARG A 302 -13.52 9.55 9.31
CA ARG A 302 -14.37 8.75 10.19
C ARG A 302 -14.91 9.61 11.32
N ASN A 303 -16.15 9.31 11.72
CA ASN A 303 -16.70 9.89 12.94
C ASN A 303 -16.13 9.15 14.15
N ILE A 304 -15.82 9.89 15.21
CA ILE A 304 -15.37 9.32 16.48
C ILE A 304 -15.92 10.11 17.66
N THR A 305 -16.19 9.42 18.77
CA THR A 305 -16.54 10.08 20.04
C THR A 305 -15.28 10.35 20.86
N PRO A 306 -15.29 11.36 21.76
CA PRO A 306 -14.14 11.62 22.62
C PRO A 306 -13.69 10.40 23.44
N ASP A 307 -14.64 9.63 23.98
CA ASP A 307 -14.34 8.40 24.73
C ASP A 307 -13.63 7.35 23.88
N GLN A 308 -14.14 7.10 22.68
CA GLN A 308 -13.55 6.15 21.76
C GLN A 308 -12.18 6.62 21.28
N PHE A 309 -12.00 7.92 21.04
CA PHE A 309 -10.70 8.48 20.64
C PHE A 309 -9.63 8.25 21.69
N ILE A 310 -9.92 8.55 22.97
CA ILE A 310 -8.96 8.32 24.07
C ILE A 310 -8.64 6.83 24.20
N MET A 311 -9.66 5.98 24.22
CA MET A 311 -9.45 4.53 24.31
C MET A 311 -8.57 3.99 23.18
N GLU A 312 -8.84 4.39 21.93
CA GLU A 312 -8.01 3.99 20.80
C GLU A 312 -6.59 4.56 20.95
N LEU A 313 -6.43 5.82 21.33
CA LEU A 313 -5.13 6.48 21.49
C LEU A 313 -4.24 5.80 22.54
N GLU A 314 -4.80 5.44 23.70
CA GLU A 314 -4.07 4.73 24.77
C GLU A 314 -3.72 3.27 24.40
N SER A 315 -4.45 2.68 23.45
CA SER A 315 -4.17 1.31 22.96
C SER A 315 -3.07 1.24 21.92
N LEU A 316 -2.72 2.37 21.29
CA LEU A 316 -1.71 2.45 20.25
C LEU A 316 -0.30 2.54 20.85
N GLU A 317 0.68 1.94 20.16
CA GLU A 317 2.08 2.19 20.49
C GLU A 317 2.45 3.64 20.17
N ARG A 318 3.47 4.14 20.88
CA ARG A 318 4.15 5.36 20.45
C ARG A 318 4.91 5.06 19.17
N GLY A 319 4.63 5.81 18.10
CA GLY A 319 5.37 5.72 16.85
C GLY A 319 6.14 7.00 16.52
N ASP A 320 6.11 7.40 15.26
CA ASP A 320 6.70 8.61 14.68
C ASP A 320 5.67 9.23 13.70
N LEU A 321 5.93 10.40 13.11
CA LEU A 321 5.07 10.90 12.03
C LEU A 321 5.37 10.15 10.71
N ASP A 322 5.02 8.87 10.66
CA ASP A 322 5.29 7.99 9.53
C ASP A 322 4.02 7.27 9.00
N ASP A 323 4.20 6.12 8.35
CA ASP A 323 3.12 5.35 7.71
C ASP A 323 2.55 4.25 8.64
N LEU A 324 2.57 4.48 9.95
CA LEU A 324 1.97 3.61 10.95
C LEU A 324 0.73 4.27 11.56
N ASP A 325 -0.21 3.44 12.00
CA ASP A 325 -1.33 3.90 12.81
C ASP A 325 -0.86 3.86 14.27
N ASP A 326 -0.49 5.02 14.81
CA ASP A 326 0.16 5.17 16.12
C ASP A 326 -0.31 6.45 16.84
N GLN A 327 0.18 6.66 18.06
CA GLN A 327 -0.22 7.82 18.86
C GLN A 327 0.07 9.17 18.20
N ILE A 328 1.20 9.32 17.50
CA ILE A 328 1.60 10.58 16.85
C ILE A 328 0.74 10.84 15.64
N THR A 329 0.58 9.85 14.75
CA THR A 329 -0.25 10.00 13.55
C THR A 329 -1.72 10.24 13.90
N ARG A 330 -2.18 9.70 15.04
CA ARG A 330 -3.54 9.91 15.54
C ARG A 330 -3.78 11.32 16.06
N ILE A 331 -2.86 11.86 16.86
CA ILE A 331 -2.94 13.26 17.34
C ILE A 331 -2.75 14.24 16.18
N ALA A 332 -1.81 13.98 15.26
CA ALA A 332 -1.63 14.79 14.06
C ALA A 332 -2.92 14.83 13.24
N GLY A 333 -3.58 13.70 13.04
CA GLY A 333 -4.87 13.64 12.35
C GLY A 333 -5.97 14.46 13.00
N LEU A 334 -6.08 14.44 14.35
CA LEU A 334 -7.04 15.25 15.09
C LEU A 334 -6.76 16.76 14.94
N VAL A 335 -5.52 17.17 15.15
CA VAL A 335 -5.14 18.59 15.14
C VAL A 335 -5.18 19.18 13.72
N LEU A 336 -4.80 18.38 12.71
CA LEU A 336 -4.76 18.82 11.31
C LEU A 336 -6.10 18.72 10.59
N ALA A 337 -7.12 18.03 11.14
CA ALA A 337 -8.42 17.81 10.50
C ALA A 337 -9.14 19.12 10.13
N ASP A 338 -8.94 20.17 10.93
CA ASP A 338 -9.49 21.50 10.65
C ASP A 338 -8.57 22.39 9.79
N SER A 339 -7.35 21.95 9.46
CA SER A 339 -6.46 22.70 8.56
C SER A 339 -6.88 22.55 7.10
N ALA A 340 -6.75 23.62 6.30
CA ALA A 340 -7.21 23.64 4.91
C ALA A 340 -6.48 22.61 4.02
N SER A 341 -5.26 22.22 4.40
CA SER A 341 -4.35 21.37 3.63
C SER A 341 -4.07 20.00 4.26
N LEU A 342 -4.34 19.78 5.55
CA LEU A 342 -3.85 18.61 6.32
C LEU A 342 -2.36 18.36 6.08
N GLN A 343 -1.57 19.42 6.15
CA GLN A 343 -0.14 19.36 5.90
C GLN A 343 0.61 19.85 7.14
N SER A 344 1.39 18.95 7.73
CA SER A 344 2.49 19.32 8.62
C SER A 344 3.65 19.82 7.77
N PRO A 345 4.21 21.00 8.05
CA PRO A 345 5.48 21.41 7.48
C PRO A 345 6.58 20.37 7.73
N LYS A 346 7.57 20.33 6.81
CA LYS A 346 8.67 19.35 6.84
C LYS A 346 9.71 19.61 7.92
N GLU A 347 9.79 20.82 8.46
CA GLU A 347 10.79 21.19 9.46
C GLU A 347 10.12 21.41 10.81
N TYR A 348 10.46 20.57 11.77
CA TYR A 348 10.06 20.73 13.17
C TYR A 348 11.28 20.80 14.08
N ALA A 349 11.12 21.50 15.20
CA ALA A 349 12.18 21.72 16.16
C ALA A 349 12.62 20.39 16.80
N ARG A 350 13.91 20.29 17.14
CA ARG A 350 14.46 19.08 17.76
C ARG A 350 13.67 18.71 19.02
N GLY A 351 13.23 17.46 19.10
CA GLY A 351 12.49 16.93 20.24
C GLY A 351 10.98 16.92 20.05
N PHE A 352 10.44 17.67 19.10
CA PHE A 352 9.03 17.61 18.71
C PHE A 352 8.76 16.47 17.72
N ASP A 353 7.48 16.18 17.50
CA ASP A 353 7.04 15.04 16.69
C ASP A 353 6.42 15.49 15.35
N PHE A 354 5.79 16.67 15.31
CA PHE A 354 5.28 17.30 14.08
C PHE A 354 5.02 18.81 14.27
N VAL A 355 4.66 19.53 13.19
CA VAL A 355 4.31 20.96 13.23
C VAL A 355 2.95 21.23 12.62
N VAL A 356 2.28 22.25 13.13
CA VAL A 356 1.02 22.76 12.59
C VAL A 356 1.20 24.22 12.22
N ASP A 357 0.93 24.55 10.96
CA ASP A 357 0.91 25.92 10.46
C ASP A 357 -0.54 26.43 10.40
N LEU A 358 -0.85 27.40 11.26
CA LEU A 358 -2.16 28.03 11.40
C LEU A 358 -2.17 29.46 10.82
N THR A 359 -1.19 29.83 9.99
CA THR A 359 -1.07 31.19 9.44
C THR A 359 -2.31 31.59 8.63
N GLU A 360 -2.86 30.68 7.84
CA GLU A 360 -4.08 30.90 7.05
C GLU A 360 -5.36 30.43 7.75
N TYR A 361 -5.26 29.97 9.01
CA TYR A 361 -6.40 29.43 9.76
C TYR A 361 -7.05 30.49 10.65
N THR A 362 -8.39 30.54 10.59
CA THR A 362 -9.21 31.37 11.48
C THR A 362 -9.96 30.48 12.45
N PHE A 363 -9.67 30.62 13.75
CA PHE A 363 -10.34 29.86 14.80
C PHE A 363 -11.85 30.14 14.83
N ARG A 364 -12.64 29.07 14.73
CA ARG A 364 -14.10 29.12 14.98
C ARG A 364 -14.42 29.50 16.44
N PRO A 365 -15.62 30.05 16.74
CA PRO A 365 -16.02 30.38 18.11
C PRO A 365 -15.86 29.24 19.12
N GLU A 366 -16.15 28.00 18.70
CA GLU A 366 -16.03 26.80 19.53
C GLU A 366 -14.58 26.53 19.94
N HIS A 367 -13.61 26.81 19.05
CA HIS A 367 -12.19 26.71 19.40
C HIS A 367 -11.78 27.77 20.41
N ILE A 368 -12.27 29.01 20.25
CA ILE A 368 -11.98 30.11 21.17
C ILE A 368 -12.52 29.78 22.57
N GLU A 369 -13.73 29.22 22.64
CA GLU A 369 -14.33 28.77 23.89
C GLU A 369 -13.56 27.60 24.52
N MET A 370 -13.17 26.60 23.73
CA MET A 370 -12.34 25.48 24.18
C MET A 370 -11.00 25.99 24.74
N MET A 371 -10.28 26.82 23.99
CA MET A 371 -8.98 27.37 24.42
C MET A 371 -9.11 28.12 25.75
N LYS A 372 -10.18 28.92 25.90
CA LYS A 372 -10.48 29.62 27.16
C LYS A 372 -10.75 28.66 28.32
N ASN A 373 -11.49 27.58 28.09
CA ASN A 373 -11.80 26.58 29.11
C ASN A 373 -10.58 25.78 29.54
N LEU A 374 -9.61 25.61 28.64
CA LEU A 374 -8.35 24.89 28.90
C LEU A 374 -7.23 25.79 29.44
N ASP A 375 -7.48 27.08 29.65
CA ASP A 375 -6.43 28.07 29.95
C ASP A 375 -5.30 28.00 28.91
N PHE A 376 -5.64 27.76 27.64
CA PHE A 376 -4.71 27.67 26.52
C PHE A 376 -4.73 28.98 25.72
N GLU A 377 -3.56 29.52 25.39
CA GLU A 377 -3.41 30.72 24.59
C GLU A 377 -2.60 30.42 23.31
N ALA A 378 -3.19 30.69 22.14
CA ALA A 378 -2.50 30.62 20.87
C ALA A 378 -1.65 31.89 20.66
N THR A 379 -0.43 31.90 21.19
CA THR A 379 0.49 33.05 21.12
C THR A 379 1.25 33.11 19.80
N ALA A 380 1.33 32.01 19.05
CA ALA A 380 1.97 31.92 17.75
C ALA A 380 1.02 31.35 16.68
N LYS A 381 1.46 31.42 15.42
CA LYS A 381 0.78 30.78 14.28
C LYS A 381 1.38 29.42 13.91
N ILE A 382 2.59 29.13 14.36
CA ILE A 382 3.27 27.85 14.12
C ILE A 382 3.39 27.14 15.46
N PHE A 383 2.80 25.94 15.54
CA PHE A 383 2.83 25.08 16.71
C PHE A 383 3.73 23.88 16.46
N HIS A 384 4.73 23.68 17.32
CA HIS A 384 5.52 22.45 17.39
C HIS A 384 4.86 21.50 18.38
N CYS A 385 4.41 20.35 17.91
CA CYS A 385 3.63 19.41 18.68
C CYS A 385 4.49 18.24 19.18
N LYS A 386 4.38 17.95 20.47
CA LYS A 386 5.00 16.81 21.14
C LYS A 386 3.90 15.89 21.68
N VAL A 387 3.99 14.60 21.40
CA VAL A 387 3.05 13.57 21.84
C VAL A 387 3.72 12.69 22.89
N MET A 388 3.14 12.70 24.09
CA MET A 388 3.61 12.04 25.31
C MET A 388 2.42 11.39 26.04
N ILE A 389 1.64 10.56 25.32
CA ILE A 389 0.37 10.00 25.81
C ILE A 389 0.58 9.23 27.12
N ASP A 390 1.51 8.28 27.13
CA ASP A 390 1.81 7.43 28.28
C ASP A 390 2.98 7.90 29.14
N GLU A 391 3.54 9.07 28.82
CA GLU A 391 4.76 9.62 29.41
C GLU A 391 4.47 10.78 30.34
N GLU A 392 5.21 10.85 31.46
CA GLU A 392 5.13 11.99 32.37
C GLU A 392 5.84 13.20 31.77
N VAL A 393 5.17 14.36 31.83
CA VAL A 393 5.78 15.64 31.45
C VAL A 393 6.54 16.18 32.66
N THR A 394 7.87 16.32 32.53
CA THR A 394 8.75 16.82 33.58
C THR A 394 9.32 18.20 33.26
N GLU A 395 9.87 18.89 34.27
CA GLU A 395 10.47 20.21 34.08
C GLU A 395 11.66 20.16 33.09
N ASP A 396 12.47 19.10 33.17
CA ASP A 396 13.60 18.88 32.27
C ASP A 396 13.15 18.77 30.81
N VAL A 397 12.05 18.01 30.56
CA VAL A 397 11.45 17.88 29.23
C VAL A 397 11.00 19.25 28.70
N LEU A 398 10.28 20.03 29.52
CA LEU A 398 9.85 21.36 29.12
C LEU A 398 11.04 22.30 28.84
N ALA A 399 12.08 22.24 29.66
CA ALA A 399 13.28 23.06 29.48
C ALA A 399 14.08 22.68 28.23
N ASP A 400 14.14 21.39 27.86
CA ASP A 400 14.75 20.90 26.62
C ASP A 400 13.96 21.36 25.40
N LEU A 401 12.64 21.16 25.40
CA LEU A 401 11.76 21.57 24.31
C LEU A 401 11.82 23.07 24.10
N LYS A 402 11.81 23.87 25.18
CA LYS A 402 11.84 25.34 25.09
C LYS A 402 13.12 25.86 24.43
N ARG A 403 14.25 25.19 24.64
CA ARG A 403 15.53 25.53 24.01
C ARG A 403 15.55 25.23 22.51
N ALA A 404 14.67 24.33 22.04
CA ALA A 404 14.63 23.91 20.64
C ALA A 404 13.66 24.73 19.78
N ILE A 405 12.62 25.34 20.37
CA ILE A 405 11.60 26.11 19.65
C ILE A 405 12.23 27.39 19.04
N PRO A 406 12.00 27.68 17.75
CA PRO A 406 12.39 28.94 17.13
C PRO A 406 11.73 30.16 17.78
N ALA A 407 12.35 31.34 17.63
CA ALA A 407 11.77 32.57 18.15
C ALA A 407 10.40 32.85 17.51
N GLU A 408 9.43 33.33 18.31
CA GLU A 408 8.06 33.66 17.88
C GLU A 408 7.14 32.47 17.55
N GLU A 409 7.60 31.24 17.80
CA GLU A 409 6.82 30.01 17.65
C GLU A 409 6.43 29.41 19.01
N GLN A 410 5.50 28.47 19.02
CA GLN A 410 4.93 27.90 20.24
C GLN A 410 5.03 26.37 20.26
N GLY A 411 5.29 25.80 21.43
CA GLY A 411 5.28 24.36 21.68
C GLY A 411 3.96 23.92 22.32
N VAL A 412 3.46 22.76 21.90
CA VAL A 412 2.27 22.12 22.47
C VAL A 412 2.59 20.67 22.80
N VAL A 413 2.39 20.26 24.06
CA VAL A 413 2.60 18.89 24.52
C VAL A 413 1.26 18.22 24.77
N PHE A 414 1.00 17.07 24.17
CA PHE A 414 -0.21 16.25 24.39
C PHE A 414 0.11 15.07 25.31
N THR A 415 -0.71 14.85 26.34
CA THR A 415 -0.53 13.73 27.29
C THR A 415 -1.86 13.23 27.85
N CYS A 416 -1.95 11.94 28.15
CA CYS A 416 -3.04 11.38 28.96
C CYS A 416 -2.61 11.17 30.43
N ARG A 417 -1.34 11.37 30.77
CA ARG A 417 -0.87 11.36 32.17
C ARG A 417 -1.33 12.60 32.91
N SER A 418 -1.55 12.45 34.22
CA SER A 418 -1.86 13.56 35.11
C SER A 418 -0.71 14.56 35.13
N VAL A 419 -0.99 15.82 34.79
CA VAL A 419 -0.02 16.92 34.85
C VAL A 419 0.11 17.38 36.30
N SER A 420 1.34 17.44 36.83
CA SER A 420 1.58 17.92 38.20
C SER A 420 1.25 19.41 38.34
N GLN A 421 0.92 19.85 39.56
CA GLN A 421 0.59 21.26 39.80
C GLN A 421 1.77 22.20 39.48
N GLU A 422 3.00 21.73 39.69
CA GLU A 422 4.23 22.47 39.37
C GLU A 422 4.35 22.70 37.86
N ILE A 423 4.14 21.66 37.05
CA ILE A 423 4.18 21.74 35.58
C ILE A 423 3.04 22.61 35.04
N ALA A 424 1.84 22.50 35.62
CA ALA A 424 0.70 23.33 35.26
C ALA A 424 0.97 24.82 35.55
N GLU A 425 1.65 25.14 36.65
CA GLU A 425 2.00 26.52 36.99
C GLU A 425 3.12 27.06 36.09
N LEU A 426 4.13 26.25 35.78
CA LEU A 426 5.21 26.62 34.86
C LEU A 426 4.69 26.99 33.47
N THR A 427 3.83 26.14 32.91
CA THR A 427 3.23 26.34 31.57
C THR A 427 2.23 27.50 31.54
N ARG A 428 1.63 27.86 32.69
CA ARG A 428 0.79 29.05 32.83
C ARG A 428 1.60 30.35 32.88
N GLN A 429 2.74 30.35 33.58
CA GLN A 429 3.62 31.50 33.69
C GLN A 429 4.38 31.77 32.38
N ASP A 430 4.74 30.70 31.66
CA ASP A 430 5.47 30.75 30.42
C ASP A 430 4.72 30.03 29.29
N ARG A 431 3.98 30.82 28.51
CA ARG A 431 3.07 30.32 27.46
C ARG A 431 3.79 29.81 26.20
N ILE A 432 5.13 29.87 26.15
CA ILE A 432 5.91 29.35 25.02
C ILE A 432 5.66 27.85 24.84
N ILE A 433 5.53 27.09 25.94
CA ILE A 433 5.11 25.69 25.91
C ILE A 433 3.87 25.51 26.75
N GLN A 434 2.83 24.92 26.16
CA GLN A 434 1.59 24.61 26.86
C GLN A 434 1.27 23.12 26.75
N VAL A 435 0.66 22.57 27.80
CA VAL A 435 0.33 21.14 27.90
C VAL A 435 -1.17 20.96 27.77
N ILE A 436 -1.58 20.06 26.87
CA ILE A 436 -2.95 19.62 26.67
C ILE A 436 -3.07 18.21 27.23
N GLY A 437 -3.71 18.10 28.40
CA GLY A 437 -4.02 16.82 29.02
C GLY A 437 -5.21 16.10 28.37
N GLU A 438 -5.57 14.93 28.89
CA GLU A 438 -6.68 14.09 28.39
C GLU A 438 -7.99 14.88 28.22
N ALA A 439 -8.38 15.69 29.22
CA ALA A 439 -9.58 16.53 29.14
C ALA A 439 -9.54 17.53 27.97
N GLY A 440 -8.36 18.06 27.66
CA GLY A 440 -8.17 18.95 26.51
C GLY A 440 -8.25 18.21 25.19
N ILE A 441 -7.67 17.00 25.11
CA ILE A 441 -7.79 16.12 23.94
C ILE A 441 -9.26 15.76 23.68
N ARG A 442 -10.02 15.42 24.73
CA ARG A 442 -11.45 15.13 24.66
C ARG A 442 -12.27 16.31 24.12
N ASN A 443 -12.03 17.51 24.66
CA ASN A 443 -12.72 18.72 24.21
C ASN A 443 -12.39 19.04 22.73
N TRP A 444 -11.15 18.82 22.31
CA TRP A 444 -10.76 19.00 20.92
C TRP A 444 -11.46 17.99 20.00
N CYS A 445 -11.54 16.72 20.41
CA CYS A 445 -12.28 15.70 19.69
C CYS A 445 -13.79 16.01 19.59
N GLU A 446 -14.36 16.64 20.62
CA GLU A 446 -15.79 17.02 20.62
C GLU A 446 -16.11 18.08 19.57
N ILE A 447 -15.23 19.07 19.38
CA ILE A 447 -15.41 20.13 18.37
C ILE A 447 -14.91 19.71 16.98
N THR A 448 -14.11 18.65 16.90
CA THR A 448 -13.57 18.07 15.65
C THR A 448 -13.89 16.56 15.59
N PRO A 449 -15.18 16.17 15.47
CA PRO A 449 -15.59 14.77 15.58
C PRO A 449 -15.29 13.92 14.33
N ILE A 450 -14.83 14.55 13.25
CA ILE A 450 -14.44 13.88 12.02
C ILE A 450 -12.92 13.95 11.92
N ILE A 451 -12.27 12.79 12.00
CA ILE A 451 -10.82 12.65 11.90
C ILE A 451 -10.46 11.79 10.68
N PRO A 452 -9.20 11.82 10.19
CA PRO A 452 -8.78 11.01 9.05
C PRO A 452 -9.18 9.53 9.16
N CYS A 453 -9.40 8.91 8.00
CA CYS A 453 -9.55 7.45 7.90
C CYS A 453 -8.31 6.78 8.49
N ARG A 454 -8.44 5.57 9.04
CA ARG A 454 -7.31 4.78 9.52
C ARG A 454 -6.51 4.18 8.37
N ARG A 455 -5.24 3.86 8.64
CA ARG A 455 -4.48 2.98 7.74
C ARG A 455 -5.23 1.64 7.65
N LEU A 456 -5.19 0.97 6.50
CA LEU A 456 -5.86 -0.31 6.24
C LEU A 456 -7.39 -0.32 6.41
N SER A 457 -8.03 0.85 6.54
CA SER A 457 -9.49 0.93 6.47
C SER A 457 -9.98 1.04 5.03
N VAL A 458 -11.21 0.60 4.79
CA VAL A 458 -11.90 0.79 3.52
C VAL A 458 -12.58 2.16 3.54
N ALA A 459 -12.34 2.97 2.51
CA ALA A 459 -12.90 4.31 2.40
C ALA A 459 -13.54 4.56 1.03
N ARG A 460 -14.49 5.49 0.98
CA ARG A 460 -15.06 6.05 -0.25
C ARG A 460 -14.38 7.37 -0.58
N ILE A 461 -13.95 7.55 -1.82
CA ILE A 461 -13.48 8.84 -2.34
C ILE A 461 -14.70 9.74 -2.57
N MET A 462 -14.68 10.95 -2.02
CA MET A 462 -15.85 11.84 -2.03
C MET A 462 -15.75 12.94 -3.09
N TYR A 463 -14.54 13.32 -3.50
CA TYR A 463 -14.28 14.41 -4.45
C TYR A 463 -13.40 13.97 -5.62
N GLY A 464 -13.45 14.73 -6.71
CA GLY A 464 -12.60 14.55 -7.89
C GLY A 464 -13.14 13.55 -8.91
N ASP A 465 -12.32 13.21 -9.91
CA ASP A 465 -12.69 12.28 -11.00
C ASP A 465 -13.07 10.88 -10.50
N ASN A 466 -12.58 10.48 -9.32
CA ASN A 466 -12.81 9.16 -8.72
C ASN A 466 -13.85 9.19 -7.60
N SER A 467 -14.71 10.23 -7.53
CA SER A 467 -15.78 10.27 -6.52
C SER A 467 -16.68 9.02 -6.62
N GLY A 468 -17.03 8.44 -5.48
CA GLY A 468 -17.77 7.18 -5.35
C GLY A 468 -16.90 5.92 -5.33
N SER A 469 -15.64 6.00 -5.76
CA SER A 469 -14.74 4.84 -5.75
C SER A 469 -14.47 4.38 -4.32
N THR A 470 -14.53 3.06 -4.10
CA THR A 470 -14.21 2.43 -2.82
C THR A 470 -12.80 1.87 -2.86
N VAL A 471 -12.00 2.23 -1.88
CA VAL A 471 -10.55 2.00 -1.85
C VAL A 471 -10.11 1.48 -0.49
N LEU A 472 -9.01 0.75 -0.44
CA LEU A 472 -8.34 0.39 0.80
C LEU A 472 -7.22 1.40 1.06
N VAL A 473 -7.25 2.09 2.20
CA VAL A 473 -6.20 3.04 2.58
C VAL A 473 -4.94 2.25 2.90
N LYS A 474 -3.87 2.42 2.12
CA LYS A 474 -2.58 1.72 2.35
C LYS A 474 -1.67 2.55 3.25
N SER A 475 -1.71 3.87 3.08
CA SER A 475 -0.90 4.81 3.84
C SER A 475 -1.55 6.19 3.96
N LEU A 476 -1.16 6.93 4.99
CA LEU A 476 -1.52 8.32 5.23
C LEU A 476 -0.23 9.13 5.40
N ASN A 477 -0.03 10.17 4.61
CA ASN A 477 1.12 11.06 4.72
C ASN A 477 0.65 12.48 5.04
N TYR A 478 0.67 12.80 6.33
CA TYR A 478 0.24 14.09 6.89
C TYR A 478 1.14 15.28 6.50
N GLU A 479 2.29 15.06 5.88
CA GLU A 479 3.15 16.17 5.45
C GLU A 479 2.88 16.58 4.01
N SER A 480 2.55 15.58 3.19
CA SER A 480 2.03 15.82 1.83
C SER A 480 0.54 16.10 1.81
N GLY A 481 -0.20 15.76 2.87
CA GLY A 481 -1.66 15.77 2.92
C GLY A 481 -2.32 14.72 2.01
N LEU A 482 -1.57 13.71 1.57
CA LEU A 482 -2.00 12.67 0.63
C LEU A 482 -1.96 11.29 1.27
N ALA A 483 -2.85 10.42 0.82
CA ALA A 483 -2.93 9.00 1.15
C ALA A 483 -2.55 8.16 -0.07
N VAL A 484 -1.88 7.03 0.12
CA VAL A 484 -1.84 5.96 -0.91
C VAL A 484 -3.01 5.04 -0.64
N VAL A 485 -3.77 4.71 -1.67
CA VAL A 485 -4.91 3.79 -1.58
C VAL A 485 -4.79 2.71 -2.65
N GLU A 486 -5.27 1.51 -2.36
CA GLU A 486 -5.46 0.43 -3.32
C GLU A 486 -6.92 0.48 -3.82
N ILE A 487 -7.10 0.67 -5.13
CA ILE A 487 -8.41 0.54 -5.78
C ILE A 487 -8.75 -0.95 -5.99
N PRO A 488 -10.01 -1.33 -6.21
CA PRO A 488 -10.44 -2.75 -6.21
C PRO A 488 -9.76 -3.64 -7.26
N ASP A 489 -9.20 -3.05 -8.31
CA ASP A 489 -8.42 -3.76 -9.33
C ASP A 489 -6.99 -4.12 -8.86
N GLY A 490 -6.59 -3.67 -7.66
CA GLY A 490 -5.29 -3.90 -7.05
C GLY A 490 -4.23 -2.84 -7.35
N LYS A 491 -4.54 -1.81 -8.16
CA LYS A 491 -3.62 -0.69 -8.40
C LYS A 491 -3.62 0.27 -7.23
N GLU A 492 -2.47 0.88 -7.00
CA GLU A 492 -2.33 2.00 -6.07
C GLU A 492 -2.52 3.35 -6.75
N ALA A 493 -3.22 4.25 -6.08
CA ALA A 493 -3.39 5.65 -6.47
C ALA A 493 -3.19 6.56 -5.25
N ALA A 494 -3.01 7.86 -5.49
CA ALA A 494 -2.85 8.84 -4.44
C ALA A 494 -4.04 9.82 -4.40
N PHE A 495 -4.54 10.09 -3.19
CA PHE A 495 -5.68 10.99 -2.97
C PHE A 495 -5.46 11.87 -1.73
N PRO A 496 -5.98 13.10 -1.68
CA PRO A 496 -5.91 13.90 -0.46
C PRO A 496 -6.62 13.23 0.72
N ILE A 497 -6.01 13.27 1.90
CA ILE A 497 -6.51 12.58 3.09
C ILE A 497 -7.96 12.98 3.38
N GLY A 498 -8.25 14.28 3.35
CA GLY A 498 -9.58 14.81 3.66
C GLY A 498 -10.66 14.62 2.60
N CYS A 499 -10.40 13.89 1.50
CA CYS A 499 -11.43 13.53 0.53
C CYS A 499 -11.99 12.12 0.73
N MET A 500 -11.50 11.38 1.72
CA MET A 500 -11.86 9.98 1.95
C MET A 500 -12.83 9.87 3.12
N LYS A 501 -13.92 9.11 2.95
CA LYS A 501 -14.87 8.80 4.02
C LYS A 501 -14.77 7.32 4.38
N GLU A 502 -14.41 7.02 5.62
CA GLU A 502 -14.27 5.64 6.09
C GLU A 502 -15.63 4.92 6.06
N VAL A 503 -15.62 3.65 5.66
CA VAL A 503 -16.77 2.76 5.76
C VAL A 503 -16.84 2.25 7.19
N ASP A 504 -17.89 2.62 7.91
CA ASP A 504 -18.12 2.15 9.27
C ASP A 504 -18.64 0.70 9.27
N LEU A 505 -17.79 -0.23 9.70
CA LEU A 505 -18.11 -1.65 9.84
C LEU A 505 -18.75 -1.99 11.20
N ARG A 506 -19.02 -0.99 12.06
CA ARG A 506 -19.67 -1.15 13.38
C ARG A 506 -18.97 -2.20 14.24
N LEU A 507 -17.65 -2.11 14.27
CA LEU A 507 -16.79 -3.01 15.03
C LEU A 507 -16.93 -2.76 16.53
N PRO A 508 -17.14 -3.81 17.34
CA PRO A 508 -16.98 -3.74 18.78
C PRO A 508 -15.56 -3.35 19.20
N ASP A 509 -15.42 -2.82 20.42
CA ASP A 509 -14.12 -2.49 20.99
C ASP A 509 -13.24 -3.76 21.13
N GLY A 510 -11.98 -3.66 20.72
CA GLY A 510 -11.00 -4.74 20.80
C GLY A 510 -11.02 -5.75 19.64
N GLU A 511 -11.95 -5.62 18.69
CA GLU A 511 -11.91 -6.40 17.44
C GLU A 511 -10.77 -5.93 16.51
N ASP A 512 -10.20 -6.87 15.77
CA ASP A 512 -9.15 -6.59 14.79
C ASP A 512 -9.73 -5.85 13.57
N TYR A 513 -9.61 -4.52 13.60
CA TYR A 513 -10.15 -3.67 12.55
C TYR A 513 -9.50 -3.93 11.18
N GLU A 514 -8.21 -4.30 11.14
CA GLU A 514 -7.49 -4.57 9.89
C GLU A 514 -8.05 -5.82 9.24
N ALA A 515 -8.24 -6.89 10.03
CA ALA A 515 -8.82 -8.13 9.56
C ALA A 515 -10.26 -7.94 9.04
N ALA A 516 -11.08 -7.18 9.76
CA ALA A 516 -12.45 -6.87 9.33
C ALA A 516 -12.51 -6.10 8.01
N ASN A 517 -11.66 -5.07 7.87
CA ASN A 517 -11.55 -4.31 6.63
C ASN A 517 -11.01 -5.15 5.47
N ALA A 518 -10.08 -6.07 5.71
CA ALA A 518 -9.59 -6.99 4.70
C ALA A 518 -10.70 -7.93 4.19
N ILE A 519 -11.55 -8.44 5.08
CA ILE A 519 -12.72 -9.25 4.73
C ILE A 519 -13.68 -8.45 3.84
N TYR A 520 -14.04 -7.24 4.26
CA TYR A 520 -14.95 -6.38 3.50
C TYR A 520 -14.36 -5.98 2.15
N PHE A 521 -13.09 -5.59 2.09
CA PHE A 521 -12.42 -5.25 0.82
C PHE A 521 -12.33 -6.46 -0.12
N GLY A 522 -12.20 -7.68 0.41
CA GLY A 522 -12.28 -8.92 -0.37
C GLY A 522 -13.62 -9.07 -1.11
N LEU A 523 -14.74 -8.72 -0.46
CA LEU A 523 -16.05 -8.67 -1.12
C LEU A 523 -16.07 -7.59 -2.22
N VAL A 524 -15.56 -6.39 -1.93
CA VAL A 524 -15.49 -5.29 -2.91
C VAL A 524 -14.72 -5.70 -4.17
N ARG A 525 -13.58 -6.40 -4.00
CA ARG A 525 -12.79 -6.95 -5.13
C ARG A 525 -13.56 -8.01 -5.91
N THR A 526 -14.33 -8.85 -5.22
CA THR A 526 -15.17 -9.86 -5.85
C THR A 526 -16.23 -9.19 -6.73
N LEU A 527 -16.93 -8.18 -6.21
CA LEU A 527 -17.89 -7.40 -6.96
C LEU A 527 -17.24 -6.72 -8.17
N TYR A 528 -16.11 -6.02 -7.99
CA TYR A 528 -15.36 -5.40 -9.08
C TYR A 528 -15.06 -6.39 -10.21
N SER A 529 -14.52 -7.56 -9.88
CA SER A 529 -14.18 -8.60 -10.86
C SER A 529 -15.37 -9.19 -11.61
N MET A 530 -16.58 -9.01 -11.08
CA MET A 530 -17.82 -9.53 -11.64
C MET A 530 -18.65 -8.45 -12.32
N SER A 531 -18.27 -7.17 -12.30
CA SER A 531 -19.15 -6.06 -12.73
C SER A 531 -18.66 -5.28 -13.93
N GLU A 532 -17.41 -5.46 -14.36
CA GLU A 532 -16.79 -4.64 -15.42
C GLU A 532 -17.08 -3.14 -15.21
N ASP A 533 -17.65 -2.46 -16.22
CA ASP A 533 -17.94 -1.02 -16.20
C ASP A 533 -19.08 -0.64 -15.23
N ASP A 534 -19.94 -1.57 -14.81
CA ASP A 534 -21.06 -1.28 -13.91
C ASP A 534 -20.65 -1.09 -12.45
N PHE A 535 -19.40 -1.43 -12.10
CA PHE A 535 -18.95 -1.37 -10.72
C PHE A 535 -19.03 0.06 -10.19
N GLU A 536 -18.46 1.03 -10.92
CA GLU A 536 -18.40 2.43 -10.49
C GLU A 536 -19.80 3.02 -10.35
N ASP A 537 -20.68 2.74 -11.32
CA ASP A 537 -22.08 3.16 -11.28
C ASP A 537 -22.82 2.52 -10.09
N GLY A 538 -22.58 1.23 -9.84
CA GLY A 538 -23.15 0.52 -8.70
C GLY A 538 -22.70 1.09 -7.36
N MET A 539 -21.44 1.49 -7.23
CA MET A 539 -20.93 2.15 -6.03
C MET A 539 -21.47 3.57 -5.83
N ARG A 540 -22.01 4.22 -6.87
CA ARG A 540 -22.66 5.55 -6.79
C ARG A 540 -24.18 5.48 -6.68
N THR A 541 -24.78 4.35 -7.03
CA THR A 541 -26.22 4.17 -7.05
C THR A 541 -26.73 3.98 -5.63
N GLU A 542 -27.57 4.91 -5.16
CA GLU A 542 -28.22 4.81 -3.87
C GLU A 542 -29.64 4.21 -4.03
N PRO A 543 -30.06 3.31 -3.13
CA PRO A 543 -31.39 2.72 -3.16
C PRO A 543 -32.46 3.73 -2.75
N VAL A 544 -33.61 3.67 -3.40
CA VAL A 544 -34.82 4.44 -3.04
C VAL A 544 -35.45 3.88 -1.77
N ALA A 545 -35.46 2.56 -1.62
CA ALA A 545 -35.97 1.89 -0.43
C ALA A 545 -35.39 0.48 -0.29
N ILE A 546 -35.42 -0.01 0.94
CA ILE A 546 -34.93 -1.33 1.31
C ILE A 546 -36.07 -2.06 2.02
N HIS A 547 -36.32 -3.31 1.65
CA HIS A 547 -37.44 -4.10 2.13
C HIS A 547 -37.02 -5.50 2.59
N ASP A 548 -37.56 -5.90 3.73
CA ASP A 548 -37.29 -7.22 4.32
C ASP A 548 -37.95 -8.37 3.55
N THR A 549 -39.09 -8.11 2.89
CA THR A 549 -39.86 -9.13 2.14
C THR A 549 -40.40 -8.60 0.82
N PHE A 550 -40.65 -9.53 -0.12
CA PHE A 550 -41.27 -9.20 -1.42
C PHE A 550 -42.68 -8.63 -1.23
N GLU A 551 -43.42 -9.10 -0.22
CA GLU A 551 -44.76 -8.58 0.07
C GLU A 551 -44.73 -7.15 0.60
N ASN A 552 -43.74 -6.78 1.43
CA ASN A 552 -43.57 -5.40 1.87
C ASN A 552 -43.29 -4.47 0.68
N LEU A 553 -42.47 -4.94 -0.26
CA LEU A 553 -42.22 -4.26 -1.52
C LEU A 553 -43.50 -4.12 -2.36
N GLN A 554 -44.24 -5.21 -2.57
CA GLN A 554 -45.49 -5.24 -3.35
C GLN A 554 -46.58 -4.35 -2.74
N ARG A 555 -46.74 -4.33 -1.41
CA ARG A 555 -47.70 -3.44 -0.73
C ARG A 555 -47.39 -1.97 -0.94
N LYS A 556 -46.11 -1.61 -1.07
CA LYS A 556 -45.70 -0.22 -1.32
C LYS A 556 -45.91 0.18 -2.78
N ILE A 557 -45.61 -0.71 -3.72
CA ILE A 557 -45.72 -0.43 -5.16
C ILE A 557 -47.17 -0.50 -5.64
N HIS A 558 -47.95 -1.44 -5.11
CA HIS A 558 -49.32 -1.74 -5.50
C HIS A 558 -50.28 -1.71 -4.31
N PRO A 559 -50.42 -0.60 -3.58
CA PRO A 559 -51.29 -0.51 -2.40
C PRO A 559 -52.75 -0.92 -2.70
N GLU A 560 -53.21 -0.70 -3.93
CA GLU A 560 -54.54 -1.07 -4.42
C GLU A 560 -54.84 -2.57 -4.38
N LEU A 561 -53.81 -3.42 -4.48
CA LEU A 561 -53.98 -4.88 -4.42
C LEU A 561 -54.18 -5.40 -2.98
N TYR A 562 -53.98 -4.53 -1.98
CA TYR A 562 -53.93 -4.91 -0.56
C TYR A 562 -54.87 -4.10 0.35
N GLU A 563 -55.68 -3.17 -0.21
CA GLU A 563 -56.75 -2.52 0.54
C GLU A 563 -57.82 -3.54 1.01
N GLY A 564 -58.02 -3.64 2.32
CA GLY A 564 -59.09 -4.47 2.93
C GLY A 564 -58.67 -5.81 3.54
N VAL A 565 -57.37 -6.14 3.62
CA VAL A 565 -56.88 -7.41 4.18
C VAL A 565 -56.04 -7.21 5.46
N HIS A 566 -56.51 -7.69 6.63
CA HIS A 566 -55.74 -7.78 7.89
C HIS A 566 -56.26 -8.90 8.84
N PRO A 567 -55.41 -9.65 9.61
CA PRO A 567 -53.98 -9.96 9.47
C PRO A 567 -53.69 -11.50 9.57
N PRO A 568 -52.42 -11.94 9.78
CA PRO A 568 -51.50 -12.50 8.77
C PRO A 568 -51.49 -14.05 8.69
N PHE A 569 -51.23 -14.60 7.49
CA PHE A 569 -50.90 -16.01 7.35
C PHE A 569 -49.39 -16.25 7.55
N ASN A 570 -49.11 -17.07 8.55
CA ASN A 570 -47.86 -17.74 8.91
C ASN A 570 -46.57 -16.89 8.99
N THR A 571 -46.33 -16.35 10.19
CA THR A 571 -45.00 -15.92 10.66
C THR A 571 -44.11 -17.12 10.98
N GLU A 572 -43.88 -18.02 10.02
CA GLU A 572 -42.67 -18.83 10.08
C GLU A 572 -41.51 -17.86 9.96
N LYS A 573 -40.79 -17.68 11.07
CA LYS A 573 -39.66 -16.76 11.25
C LYS A 573 -38.61 -17.00 10.16
N LYS A 574 -38.76 -16.38 9.00
CA LYS A 574 -37.62 -16.13 8.13
C LYS A 574 -36.67 -15.20 8.89
N PRO A 575 -35.36 -15.46 8.90
CA PRO A 575 -34.42 -14.63 9.64
C PRO A 575 -34.54 -13.18 9.18
N PRO A 576 -34.49 -12.19 10.08
CA PRO A 576 -34.58 -10.78 9.72
C PRO A 576 -33.40 -10.41 8.82
N GLY A 577 -33.70 -9.85 7.66
CA GLY A 577 -32.68 -9.38 6.72
C GLY A 577 -33.26 -8.83 5.44
N ILE A 578 -32.65 -7.76 4.94
CA ILE A 578 -32.95 -7.13 3.65
C ILE A 578 -32.98 -8.21 2.57
N SER A 579 -34.13 -8.38 1.89
CA SER A 579 -34.24 -9.33 0.78
C SER A 579 -34.46 -8.63 -0.56
N TYR A 580 -34.87 -7.35 -0.53
CA TYR A 580 -35.20 -6.58 -1.72
C TYR A 580 -34.74 -5.13 -1.60
N VAL A 581 -34.06 -4.65 -2.63
CA VAL A 581 -33.57 -3.29 -2.76
C VAL A 581 -34.25 -2.64 -3.96
N GLN A 582 -34.96 -1.55 -3.72
CA GLN A 582 -35.70 -0.78 -4.70
C GLN A 582 -34.86 0.40 -5.18
N PHE A 583 -34.79 0.55 -6.49
CA PHE A 583 -34.29 1.73 -7.21
C PHE A 583 -35.45 2.38 -7.98
N GLU A 584 -35.23 3.53 -8.61
CA GLU A 584 -36.29 4.35 -9.22
C GLU A 584 -37.21 3.55 -10.17
N ASN A 585 -36.66 2.61 -10.95
CA ASN A 585 -37.42 1.76 -11.88
C ASN A 585 -36.97 0.28 -11.87
N VAL A 586 -36.18 -0.15 -10.88
CA VAL A 586 -35.54 -1.47 -10.85
C VAL A 586 -35.60 -2.05 -9.44
N TYR A 587 -35.71 -3.37 -9.34
CA TYR A 587 -35.62 -4.08 -8.07
C TYR A 587 -34.51 -5.12 -8.14
N ALA A 588 -33.72 -5.18 -7.09
CA ALA A 588 -32.74 -6.23 -6.85
C ALA A 588 -33.21 -7.11 -5.69
N SER A 589 -33.16 -8.43 -5.88
CA SER A 589 -33.37 -9.41 -4.82
C SER A 589 -32.04 -10.03 -4.44
N LEU A 590 -31.76 -10.07 -3.14
CA LEU A 590 -30.59 -10.70 -2.55
C LEU A 590 -31.18 -11.84 -1.74
N GLY A 591 -30.96 -13.08 -2.16
CA GLY A 591 -31.73 -14.21 -1.64
C GLY A 591 -31.10 -14.85 -0.41
N PRO A 592 -31.59 -14.62 0.82
CA PRO A 592 -31.43 -15.60 1.90
C PRO A 592 -32.71 -16.44 2.08
N GLY A 593 -33.88 -15.98 1.61
CA GLY A 593 -35.18 -16.60 1.93
C GLY A 593 -35.73 -17.66 0.96
N MET A 594 -35.04 -17.96 -0.16
CA MET A 594 -35.50 -18.87 -1.24
C MET A 594 -34.38 -19.73 -1.87
N GLY A 595 -33.13 -19.66 -1.39
CA GLY A 595 -32.02 -20.51 -1.89
C GLY A 595 -31.49 -20.18 -3.30
N GLY A 596 -31.92 -19.07 -3.91
CA GLY A 596 -31.50 -18.64 -5.25
C GLY A 596 -30.40 -17.57 -5.24
N PRO A 597 -29.66 -17.39 -6.35
CA PRO A 597 -28.65 -16.34 -6.50
C PRO A 597 -29.28 -14.93 -6.52
N PRO A 598 -28.48 -13.86 -6.32
CA PRO A 598 -28.94 -12.48 -6.50
C PRO A 598 -29.53 -12.23 -7.89
N GLU A 599 -30.67 -11.55 -7.96
CA GLU A 599 -31.39 -11.26 -9.21
C GLU A 599 -31.78 -9.79 -9.32
N CYS A 600 -31.87 -9.27 -10.55
CA CYS A 600 -32.23 -7.89 -10.81
C CYS A 600 -33.15 -7.76 -12.01
N THR A 601 -34.16 -6.89 -11.90
CA THR A 601 -35.19 -6.70 -12.95
C THR A 601 -34.75 -5.76 -14.07
N CYS A 602 -33.52 -5.26 -14.09
CA CYS A 602 -33.04 -4.35 -15.14
C CYS A 602 -32.81 -5.05 -16.50
N GLY A 603 -33.00 -6.37 -16.57
CA GLY A 603 -32.89 -7.16 -17.80
C GLY A 603 -31.46 -7.43 -18.27
N LYS A 604 -30.43 -6.93 -17.58
CA LYS A 604 -29.02 -7.14 -17.98
C LYS A 604 -28.63 -8.61 -17.99
N SER A 605 -29.05 -9.37 -16.98
CA SER A 605 -28.85 -10.81 -16.89
C SER A 605 -29.61 -11.64 -17.93
N MET A 606 -30.55 -11.03 -18.68
CA MET A 606 -31.26 -11.69 -19.79
C MET A 606 -30.55 -11.51 -21.13
N ASN A 607 -29.57 -10.60 -21.22
CA ASN A 607 -28.77 -10.41 -22.42
C ASN A 607 -27.53 -11.32 -22.36
N GLU A 608 -27.42 -12.24 -23.33
CA GLU A 608 -26.33 -13.21 -23.47
C GLU A 608 -24.94 -12.58 -23.45
N THR A 609 -24.81 -11.34 -23.93
CA THR A 609 -23.57 -10.55 -23.93
C THR A 609 -23.07 -10.20 -22.53
N TYR A 610 -23.96 -10.22 -21.52
CA TYR A 610 -23.68 -9.81 -20.15
C TYR A 610 -23.92 -10.94 -19.15
N TYR A 611 -24.01 -12.19 -19.61
CA TYR A 611 -24.17 -13.33 -18.71
C TYR A 611 -23.04 -13.44 -17.69
N HIS A 612 -21.85 -12.91 -17.98
CA HIS A 612 -20.72 -12.94 -17.06
C HIS A 612 -20.66 -11.78 -16.07
N THR A 613 -21.55 -10.76 -16.17
CA THR A 613 -21.44 -9.53 -15.37
C THR A 613 -22.63 -9.22 -14.46
N LEU A 614 -22.36 -8.55 -13.35
CA LEU A 614 -23.34 -7.96 -12.44
C LEU A 614 -23.67 -6.54 -12.92
N CYS A 615 -24.96 -6.16 -12.89
CA CYS A 615 -25.36 -4.78 -13.13
C CYS A 615 -25.10 -3.89 -11.90
N SER A 616 -25.10 -2.57 -12.11
CA SER A 616 -24.89 -1.55 -11.08
C SER A 616 -25.85 -1.72 -9.89
N HIS A 617 -27.12 -2.06 -10.15
CA HIS A 617 -28.12 -2.31 -9.12
C HIS A 617 -27.77 -3.49 -8.20
N LEU A 618 -27.20 -4.58 -8.73
CA LEU A 618 -26.79 -5.73 -7.91
C LEU A 618 -25.58 -5.42 -7.06
N VAL A 619 -24.61 -4.68 -7.61
CA VAL A 619 -23.45 -4.18 -6.85
C VAL A 619 -23.91 -3.32 -5.68
N SER A 620 -24.74 -2.30 -5.96
CA SER A 620 -25.32 -1.43 -4.93
C SER A 620 -26.08 -2.25 -3.88
N ALA A 621 -27.00 -3.11 -4.33
CA ALA A 621 -27.82 -3.90 -3.43
C ALA A 621 -26.98 -4.77 -2.49
N VAL A 622 -25.95 -5.47 -2.99
CA VAL A 622 -25.05 -6.29 -2.17
C VAL A 622 -24.32 -5.46 -1.12
N ILE A 623 -23.78 -4.30 -1.49
CA ILE A 623 -23.06 -3.42 -0.55
C ILE A 623 -23.99 -2.96 0.57
N HIS A 624 -25.19 -2.48 0.23
CA HIS A 624 -26.18 -2.04 1.22
C HIS A 624 -26.63 -3.20 2.12
N TYR A 625 -26.85 -4.40 1.56
CA TYR A 625 -27.20 -5.57 2.35
C TYR A 625 -26.12 -5.99 3.34
N CYS A 626 -24.87 -6.00 2.90
CA CYS A 626 -23.76 -6.42 3.76
C CYS A 626 -23.49 -5.44 4.89
N LEU A 627 -23.65 -4.13 4.66
CA LEU A 627 -23.38 -3.10 5.66
C LEU A 627 -24.58 -2.77 6.57
N ASP A 628 -25.79 -3.17 6.18
CA ASP A 628 -26.97 -3.00 7.01
C ASP A 628 -26.99 -4.04 8.16
N GLY A 629 -26.96 -3.58 9.40
CA GLY A 629 -27.01 -4.46 10.58
C GLY A 629 -26.41 -3.79 11.81
N LEU A 630 -26.91 -4.11 13.00
CA LEU A 630 -26.55 -3.39 14.23
C LEU A 630 -25.12 -3.70 14.77
N GLY A 631 -24.36 -4.62 14.16
CA GLY A 631 -22.97 -4.89 14.57
C GLY A 631 -22.20 -5.81 13.62
N TRP A 632 -20.88 -5.83 13.79
CA TRP A 632 -19.92 -6.57 12.96
C TRP A 632 -20.27 -8.06 12.76
N ASP A 633 -20.70 -8.79 13.78
CA ASP A 633 -21.08 -10.21 13.66
C ASP A 633 -22.12 -10.49 12.57
N VAL A 634 -23.07 -9.56 12.40
CA VAL A 634 -24.11 -9.67 11.38
C VAL A 634 -23.55 -9.31 10.00
N ILE A 635 -22.76 -8.23 9.94
CA ILE A 635 -22.09 -7.77 8.72
C ILE A 635 -21.18 -8.88 8.17
N GLN A 636 -20.31 -9.46 9.01
CA GLN A 636 -19.40 -10.53 8.64
C GLN A 636 -20.16 -11.75 8.09
N LYS A 637 -21.20 -12.23 8.79
CA LYS A 637 -22.02 -13.36 8.31
C LYS A 637 -22.68 -13.07 6.96
N ARG A 638 -23.15 -11.84 6.76
CA ARG A 638 -23.73 -11.43 5.46
C ARG A 638 -22.66 -11.39 4.37
N ILE A 639 -21.46 -10.88 4.64
CA ILE A 639 -20.33 -10.89 3.70
C ILE A 639 -19.95 -12.32 3.33
N GLU A 640 -19.79 -13.21 4.31
CA GLU A 640 -19.44 -14.62 4.08
C GLU A 640 -20.50 -15.33 3.23
N SER A 641 -21.78 -15.22 3.61
CA SER A 641 -22.89 -15.80 2.86
C SER A 641 -22.97 -15.24 1.44
N THR A 642 -22.81 -13.93 1.27
CA THR A 642 -22.92 -13.29 -0.06
C THR A 642 -21.75 -13.67 -0.95
N THR A 643 -20.54 -13.76 -0.41
CA THR A 643 -19.36 -14.24 -1.14
C THR A 643 -19.58 -15.65 -1.70
N ILE A 644 -20.18 -16.55 -0.91
CA ILE A 644 -20.54 -17.91 -1.37
C ILE A 644 -21.59 -17.85 -2.50
N GLN A 645 -22.62 -17.01 -2.35
CA GLN A 645 -23.65 -16.85 -3.38
C GLN A 645 -23.10 -16.27 -4.69
N LEU A 646 -22.21 -15.29 -4.60
CA LEU A 646 -21.52 -14.70 -5.75
C LEU A 646 -20.63 -15.72 -6.46
N ALA A 647 -19.93 -16.58 -5.72
CA ALA A 647 -19.16 -17.68 -6.31
C ALA A 647 -20.07 -18.67 -7.07
N GLY A 648 -21.23 -19.01 -6.49
CA GLY A 648 -22.25 -19.84 -7.15
C GLY A 648 -22.80 -19.19 -8.42
N LEU A 649 -23.12 -17.89 -8.35
CA LEU A 649 -23.58 -17.10 -9.51
C LEU A 649 -22.52 -17.04 -10.61
N ARG A 650 -21.24 -16.82 -10.26
CA ARG A 650 -20.13 -16.83 -11.21
C ARG A 650 -20.01 -18.17 -11.93
N SER A 651 -20.17 -19.29 -11.21
CA SER A 651 -20.17 -20.63 -11.81
C SER A 651 -21.35 -20.84 -12.77
N LEU A 652 -22.55 -20.40 -12.37
CA LEU A 652 -23.74 -20.48 -13.21
C LEU A 652 -23.61 -19.62 -14.48
N ASN A 653 -23.11 -18.40 -14.32
CA ASN A 653 -22.85 -17.46 -15.41
C ASN A 653 -21.84 -18.03 -16.41
N MET A 654 -20.74 -18.61 -15.92
CA MET A 654 -19.77 -19.30 -16.77
C MET A 654 -20.42 -20.44 -17.58
N LYS A 655 -21.27 -21.26 -16.95
CA LYS A 655 -22.01 -22.33 -17.66
C LYS A 655 -22.92 -21.76 -18.75
N ARG A 656 -23.64 -20.67 -18.47
CA ARG A 656 -24.51 -20.00 -19.44
C ARG A 656 -23.71 -19.43 -20.61
N SER A 657 -22.57 -18.78 -20.35
CA SER A 657 -21.67 -18.26 -21.39
C SER A 657 -21.11 -19.38 -22.26
N ILE A 658 -20.64 -20.49 -21.66
CA ILE A 658 -20.16 -21.66 -22.41
C ILE A 658 -21.28 -22.24 -23.27
N GLN A 659 -22.50 -22.38 -22.73
CA GLN A 659 -23.65 -22.89 -23.49
C GLN A 659 -24.01 -21.97 -24.66
N ALA A 660 -24.05 -20.66 -24.44
CA ALA A 660 -24.34 -19.69 -25.50
C ALA A 660 -23.30 -19.75 -26.63
N VAL A 661 -22.01 -19.85 -26.29
CA VAL A 661 -20.94 -20.06 -27.27
C VAL A 661 -21.11 -21.40 -27.98
N TYR A 662 -21.36 -22.49 -27.24
CA TYR A 662 -21.57 -23.81 -27.82
C TYR A 662 -22.73 -23.81 -28.83
N ASP A 663 -23.83 -23.12 -28.52
CA ASP A 663 -25.03 -23.07 -29.36
C ASP A 663 -24.79 -22.36 -30.70
N ILE A 664 -23.90 -21.38 -30.76
CA ILE A 664 -23.54 -20.65 -32.00
C ILE A 664 -22.41 -21.30 -32.82
N LEU A 665 -21.63 -22.20 -32.23
CA LEU A 665 -20.52 -22.87 -32.91
C LEU A 665 -20.99 -23.98 -33.88
N GLY A 666 -20.21 -24.20 -34.94
CA GLY A 666 -20.35 -25.35 -35.84
C GLY A 666 -19.91 -26.65 -35.17
N GLU A 667 -20.22 -27.80 -35.79
CA GLU A 667 -19.99 -29.14 -35.21
C GLU A 667 -18.50 -29.41 -34.92
N GLU A 668 -17.59 -29.05 -35.84
CA GLU A 668 -16.13 -29.17 -35.64
C GLU A 668 -15.61 -28.25 -34.51
N ASP A 669 -16.08 -27.00 -34.44
CA ASP A 669 -15.65 -26.05 -33.40
C ASP A 669 -16.18 -26.42 -32.00
N ARG A 670 -17.32 -27.11 -31.92
CA ARG A 670 -17.85 -27.65 -30.66
C ARG A 670 -16.96 -28.75 -30.10
N GLU A 671 -16.45 -29.65 -30.94
CA GLU A 671 -15.52 -30.70 -30.51
C GLU A 671 -14.23 -30.09 -29.94
N ILE A 672 -13.68 -29.06 -30.61
CA ILE A 672 -12.50 -28.31 -30.14
C ILE A 672 -12.77 -27.63 -28.79
N LEU A 673 -13.93 -26.99 -28.62
CA LEU A 673 -14.28 -26.34 -27.36
C LEU A 673 -14.42 -27.36 -26.21
N VAL A 674 -15.02 -28.52 -26.47
CA VAL A 674 -15.16 -29.59 -25.46
C VAL A 674 -13.78 -30.15 -25.09
N GLU A 675 -12.91 -30.41 -26.06
CA GLU A 675 -11.54 -30.88 -25.81
C GLU A 675 -10.73 -29.85 -25.01
N TYR A 676 -10.83 -28.56 -25.36
CA TYR A 676 -10.21 -27.46 -24.63
C TYR A 676 -10.67 -27.41 -23.16
N LEU A 677 -11.98 -27.52 -22.92
CA LEU A 677 -12.55 -27.50 -21.57
C LEU A 677 -12.14 -28.73 -20.76
N GLN A 678 -12.03 -29.91 -21.37
CA GLN A 678 -11.54 -31.13 -20.72
C GLN A 678 -10.08 -31.00 -20.31
N LEU A 679 -9.20 -30.56 -21.22
CA LEU A 679 -7.78 -30.32 -20.94
C LEU A 679 -7.56 -29.29 -19.82
N ARG A 680 -8.41 -28.26 -19.75
CA ARG A 680 -8.39 -27.24 -18.68
C ARG A 680 -8.93 -27.75 -17.34
N ALA A 681 -9.81 -28.75 -17.33
CA ALA A 681 -10.35 -29.32 -16.10
C ALA A 681 -9.40 -30.33 -15.44
N GLU A 682 -8.49 -30.92 -16.21
CA GLU A 682 -7.46 -31.87 -15.74
C GLU A 682 -6.18 -31.18 -15.24
N ALA A 683 -5.96 -29.91 -15.60
CA ALA A 683 -4.82 -29.07 -15.22
C ALA A 683 -5.13 -28.16 -14.03
#